data_AF-A0A3B7MY62-F1
#
_entry.id   AF-A0A3B7MY62-F1
#
_cell.length_a   1.000
_cell.length_b   1.000
_cell.length_c   1.000
_cell.angle_alpha   90.00
_cell.angle_beta   90.00
_cell.angle_gamma   90.00
#
_symmetry.space_group_name_H-M   'P 1'
#
loop_
_entity.id
_entity.type
_entity.pdbx_description
1 polymer ?
#
loop_
_entity_poly.entity_id
_entity_poly.type
_entity_poly.pdbx_seq_one_letter_code
_entity_poly.pdbx_strand_id
1 'polypeptide(L)'
;MNRILIACILMAGSLLPAKAQVSTRLTNNWEFLKQDLGGIWESVRPVGKGNPESVPLWEPVVLPHCVNATDAVDPDINYYQGPAWYRTQLDIKNPYPNGRTLLHFEGAGQKTDVYVYTTKVGSHVGGYDEFTVDITEAVNVFMQTEVYQKQFKGKIPVSIRTDNSRDLEMIPSDLSDFNVYGGLYRYLNLVYTPALSIDKLFALAETNNAGKTGKLTIKSRFYNPQRISNTSLVVKLFDPAGKLVQNLSRAILTGEGEVNLASFTVKKPQLWSTDAPALYTVEVTLKRPEGSYTQREKIGFRNFEFVDNGPFKLNGKRLLLRGTHRHEDHAGVAAAMTDAQMRQEMIMMKEMGVNFIRLGHYQQSRIILNLCDSLGIVVWEEIPWCRGGLGGDVYKAQARRMLRNMIEQHYNHASVIIWGLGNENDWPGDFPEFDKEKIRTFMKELNDLSHQLDPTRKTAIRRCDFCKDIVDVYSPSIWAGWYRGIYTEYKSVTEEEFKKVKHFLHVEWGGDSHAGRHSENPDKALQALKAAGAADERAGDASLFGGAARASKDGDWSESYICNLVDWHLKEQETMPWLTGTAQWPFKDFSTPVRPDNPIPYMNQKGVVERDLTKKEAYYVFQSYWTGQPMVHIYGHSWPVRWGAAEEEKMVKVYSNCDEAELFLNGKSYGVKKRSTQDFPAAGLRWNVKFAKGLNSINVIARKGKEFVRDAISFQYQTETWGKPAKLDMAKIKEEKGIATVEVRLLDDKGIPCLDAVNWVRFGLAGDGKLIDNQGTSSGSRYVQMYNGRATIKIQTNKGINVVSAQSAGITTATLPL
;
A
#
# COMPACT_ATOMS: atom_id res chain seq x y z
N MET A 1 44.80 -9.43 72.55
CA MET A 1 43.66 -8.92 71.76
C MET A 1 44.19 -7.83 70.84
N ASN A 2 44.56 -8.19 69.62
CA ASN A 2 43.78 -7.98 68.39
C ASN A 2 43.63 -6.50 67.99
N ARG A 3 44.38 -6.05 66.98
CA ARG A 3 43.86 -5.94 65.60
C ARG A 3 44.96 -5.53 64.61
N ILE A 4 45.07 -6.32 63.54
CA ILE A 4 45.95 -6.18 62.39
C ILE A 4 45.29 -5.22 61.38
N LEU A 5 46.06 -4.28 60.84
CA LEU A 5 45.67 -3.42 59.72
C LEU A 5 45.90 -4.19 58.41
N ILE A 6 44.83 -4.48 57.65
CA ILE A 6 44.91 -4.97 56.27
C ILE A 6 44.40 -3.86 55.36
N ALA A 7 45.28 -3.36 54.49
CA ALA A 7 44.94 -2.47 53.40
C ALA A 7 44.39 -3.29 52.22
N CYS A 8 43.10 -3.13 51.90
CA CYS A 8 42.51 -3.65 50.67
C CYS A 8 42.46 -2.55 49.62
N ILE A 9 43.28 -2.69 48.57
CA ILE A 9 43.19 -1.92 47.33
C ILE A 9 41.98 -2.45 46.55
N LEU A 10 40.88 -1.69 46.55
CA LEU A 10 39.75 -1.91 45.65
C LEU A 10 40.10 -1.32 44.27
N MET A 11 40.47 -2.17 43.31
CA MET A 11 40.38 -1.82 41.90
C MET A 11 38.90 -1.66 41.52
N ALA A 12 38.43 -0.42 41.50
CA ALA A 12 37.17 -0.07 40.87
C ALA A 12 37.31 -0.17 39.35
N GLY A 13 37.11 -1.37 38.81
CA GLY A 13 36.87 -1.55 37.37
C GLY A 13 35.57 -0.82 37.02
N SER A 14 35.68 0.29 36.30
CA SER A 14 34.55 1.01 35.73
C SER A 14 33.83 0.09 34.73
N LEU A 15 32.77 -0.59 35.19
CA LEU A 15 31.79 -1.23 34.33
C LEU A 15 31.04 -0.11 33.58
N LEU A 16 31.56 0.27 32.41
CA LEU A 16 30.81 1.09 31.46
C LEU A 16 29.48 0.37 31.16
N PRO A 17 28.32 1.06 31.24
CA PRO A 17 27.05 0.44 30.91
C PRO A 17 27.08 -0.02 29.46
N ALA A 18 26.69 -1.28 29.23
CA ALA A 18 26.60 -1.86 27.90
C ALA A 18 25.62 -1.03 27.06
N LYS A 19 26.13 -0.37 26.01
CA LYS A 19 25.31 0.44 25.09
C LYS A 19 24.56 -0.49 24.14
N ALA A 20 23.23 -0.36 24.06
CA ALA A 20 22.40 -1.09 23.11
C ALA A 20 22.51 -0.49 21.69
N GLN A 21 22.21 -1.30 20.66
CA GLN A 21 22.28 -0.89 19.26
C GLN A 21 21.59 0.46 19.04
N VAL A 22 22.25 1.35 18.30
CA VAL A 22 21.71 2.68 17.97
C VAL A 22 21.34 2.69 16.49
N SER A 23 20.08 3.00 16.20
CA SER A 23 19.57 3.19 14.83
C SER A 23 18.86 4.54 14.76
N THR A 24 19.19 5.34 13.74
CA THR A 24 18.64 6.68 13.55
C THR A 24 18.18 6.85 12.11
N ARG A 25 16.92 7.22 11.90
CA ARG A 25 16.41 7.61 10.57
C ARG A 25 17.09 8.89 10.09
N LEU A 26 17.67 8.85 8.90
CA LEU A 26 18.33 9.98 8.26
C LEU A 26 17.31 10.76 7.42
N THR A 27 16.48 11.61 8.04
CA THR A 27 15.42 12.34 7.34
C THR A 27 15.83 13.72 6.84
N ASN A 28 16.57 14.48 7.65
CA ASN A 28 16.81 15.90 7.41
C ASN A 28 18.18 16.17 6.76
N ASN A 29 18.35 17.38 6.21
CA ASN A 29 19.60 17.87 5.62
C ASN A 29 20.09 17.05 4.42
N TRP A 30 19.15 16.63 3.56
CA TRP A 30 19.45 16.04 2.27
C TRP A 30 19.26 17.06 1.16
N GLU A 31 20.13 16.98 0.18
CA GLU A 31 20.00 17.67 -1.10
C GLU A 31 19.71 16.64 -2.18
N PHE A 32 18.86 16.98 -3.14
CA PHE A 32 18.39 16.13 -4.23
C PHE A 32 18.66 16.77 -5.60
N LEU A 33 18.97 15.94 -6.59
CA LEU A 33 19.16 16.35 -7.98
C LEU A 33 18.50 15.35 -8.92
N LYS A 34 17.55 15.82 -9.74
CA LYS A 34 16.78 15.02 -10.72
C LYS A 34 17.48 14.91 -12.08
N GLN A 35 18.70 14.39 -12.07
CA GLN A 35 19.49 14.06 -13.26
C GLN A 35 20.74 13.28 -12.82
N ASP A 36 21.51 12.75 -13.77
CA ASP A 36 22.83 12.19 -13.46
C ASP A 36 23.89 13.30 -13.26
N LEU A 37 24.99 12.91 -12.61
CA LEU A 37 26.22 13.68 -12.52
C LEU A 37 27.22 13.18 -13.55
N GLY A 38 28.18 14.02 -13.96
CA GLY A 38 29.30 13.59 -14.80
C GLY A 38 30.25 12.60 -14.10
N GLY A 39 30.17 12.52 -12.77
CA GLY A 39 30.85 11.54 -11.93
C GLY A 39 30.75 11.92 -10.46
N ILE A 40 31.12 11.00 -9.56
CA ILE A 40 31.02 11.20 -8.11
C ILE A 40 31.76 12.47 -7.63
N TRP A 41 32.82 12.88 -8.33
CA TRP A 41 33.56 14.10 -8.00
C TRP A 41 32.68 15.36 -8.02
N GLU A 42 31.67 15.43 -8.89
CA GLU A 42 30.77 16.59 -8.93
C GLU A 42 29.90 16.74 -7.67
N SER A 43 29.64 15.64 -6.96
CA SER A 43 28.87 15.67 -5.71
C SER A 43 29.68 16.27 -4.55
N VAL A 44 31.00 16.09 -4.56
CA VAL A 44 31.88 16.34 -3.40
C VAL A 44 33.00 17.36 -3.66
N ARG A 45 33.15 17.87 -4.89
CA ARG A 45 34.12 18.92 -5.20
C ARG A 45 33.82 20.22 -4.43
N PRO A 46 34.82 21.04 -4.07
CA PRO A 46 34.59 22.38 -3.54
C PRO A 46 33.73 23.22 -4.49
N VAL A 47 32.76 23.98 -3.96
CA VAL A 47 31.86 24.83 -4.74
C VAL A 47 32.05 26.30 -4.36
N GLY A 48 32.57 27.10 -5.29
CA GLY A 48 32.60 28.56 -5.17
C GLY A 48 31.27 29.18 -5.56
N LYS A 49 30.79 30.17 -4.78
CA LYS A 49 29.54 30.87 -5.08
C LYS A 49 29.64 31.59 -6.43
N GLY A 50 28.77 31.24 -7.37
CA GLY A 50 28.70 31.87 -8.70
C GLY A 50 29.64 31.26 -9.75
N ASN A 51 30.45 30.27 -9.37
CA ASN A 51 31.33 29.57 -10.31
C ASN A 51 30.57 28.45 -11.07
N PRO A 52 31.12 27.90 -12.17
CA PRO A 52 30.46 26.84 -12.95
C PRO A 52 30.06 25.61 -12.14
N GLU A 53 30.81 25.25 -11.10
CA GLU A 53 30.50 24.12 -10.24
C GLU A 53 29.29 24.32 -9.31
N SER A 54 28.74 25.54 -9.25
CA SER A 54 27.51 25.84 -8.50
C SER A 54 26.23 25.41 -9.20
N VAL A 55 26.32 24.94 -10.45
CA VAL A 55 25.22 24.34 -11.21
C VAL A 55 25.54 22.88 -11.58
N PRO A 56 24.53 21.99 -11.71
CA PRO A 56 23.09 22.23 -11.51
C PRO A 56 22.74 22.52 -10.04
N LEU A 57 21.62 23.21 -9.82
CA LEU A 57 21.13 23.53 -8.48
C LEU A 57 20.51 22.28 -7.86
N TRP A 58 20.87 21.99 -6.62
CA TRP A 58 20.28 20.91 -5.83
C TRP A 58 19.12 21.44 -5.00
N GLU A 59 18.11 20.60 -4.80
CA GLU A 59 16.91 20.93 -4.02
C GLU A 59 17.03 20.37 -2.60
N PRO A 60 16.76 21.16 -1.55
CA PRO A 60 16.68 20.63 -0.20
C PRO A 60 15.43 19.74 -0.05
N VAL A 61 15.61 18.52 0.46
CA VAL A 61 14.52 17.55 0.65
C VAL A 61 14.58 16.92 2.04
N VAL A 62 13.44 16.34 2.43
CA VAL A 62 13.32 15.50 3.63
C VAL A 62 13.03 14.07 3.18
N LEU A 63 13.75 13.09 3.74
CA LEU A 63 13.49 11.68 3.47
C LEU A 63 12.37 11.13 4.38
N PRO A 64 11.56 10.17 3.90
CA PRO A 64 11.62 9.55 2.57
C PRO A 64 11.25 10.53 1.45
N HIS A 65 11.82 10.33 0.26
CA HIS A 65 11.60 11.16 -0.92
C HIS A 65 11.46 10.30 -2.18
N CYS A 66 10.51 10.66 -3.04
CA CYS A 66 10.28 10.00 -4.32
C CYS A 66 10.43 11.01 -5.46
N VAL A 67 11.17 10.63 -6.49
CA VAL A 67 11.42 11.45 -7.69
C VAL A 67 10.12 11.82 -8.42
N ASN A 68 9.08 11.02 -8.21
CA ASN A 68 7.82 11.06 -8.92
C ASN A 68 6.64 11.59 -8.08
N ALA A 69 6.93 12.26 -6.97
CA ALA A 69 5.90 12.76 -6.04
C ALA A 69 4.77 13.54 -6.73
N THR A 70 5.10 14.29 -7.79
CA THR A 70 4.15 15.08 -8.59
C THR A 70 3.99 14.59 -10.02
N ASP A 71 5.05 14.15 -10.70
CA ASP A 71 5.01 13.83 -12.14
C ASP A 71 4.29 12.52 -12.48
N ALA A 72 4.06 11.65 -11.48
CA ALA A 72 3.34 10.39 -11.69
C ALA A 72 1.88 10.60 -12.12
N VAL A 73 1.28 11.71 -11.68
CA VAL A 73 -0.13 12.06 -11.90
C VAL A 73 -0.29 13.40 -12.64
N ASP A 74 0.82 13.92 -13.17
CA ASP A 74 0.79 15.11 -14.00
C ASP A 74 0.18 14.74 -15.36
N PRO A 75 -0.94 15.36 -15.77
CA PRO A 75 -1.65 14.98 -16.99
C PRO A 75 -0.90 15.28 -18.29
N ASP A 76 0.19 16.05 -18.24
CA ASP A 76 0.83 16.62 -19.42
C ASP A 76 2.21 16.01 -19.71
N ILE A 77 2.70 15.10 -18.87
CA ILE A 77 4.04 14.51 -19.00
C ILE A 77 4.04 13.02 -18.66
N ASN A 78 5.03 12.31 -19.21
CA ASN A 78 5.36 10.99 -18.70
C ASN A 78 6.13 11.15 -17.38
N TYR A 79 5.80 10.30 -16.40
CA TYR A 79 6.56 10.25 -15.15
C TYR A 79 8.05 9.98 -15.40
N TYR A 80 8.92 10.55 -14.57
CA TYR A 80 10.36 10.43 -14.76
C TYR A 80 10.88 9.01 -14.47
N GLN A 81 11.58 8.43 -15.45
CA GLN A 81 12.33 7.18 -15.33
C GLN A 81 13.78 7.42 -15.71
N GLY A 82 14.63 7.63 -14.71
CA GLY A 82 16.03 8.02 -14.91
C GLY A 82 16.84 8.09 -13.62
N PRO A 83 18.12 8.47 -13.73
CA PRO A 83 19.00 8.63 -12.58
C PRO A 83 18.76 9.92 -11.81
N ALA A 84 18.86 9.83 -10.50
CA ALA A 84 18.82 10.96 -9.59
C ALA A 84 19.82 10.78 -8.45
N TRP A 85 20.24 11.88 -7.84
CA TRP A 85 21.24 11.90 -6.78
C TRP A 85 20.72 12.52 -5.50
N TYR A 86 21.20 11.99 -4.39
CA TYR A 86 21.01 12.51 -3.04
C TYR A 86 22.38 12.72 -2.40
N ARG A 87 22.55 13.79 -1.64
CA ARG A 87 23.76 13.97 -0.82
C ARG A 87 23.46 14.59 0.54
N THR A 88 24.30 14.22 1.51
CA THR A 88 24.28 14.77 2.87
C THR A 88 25.67 14.72 3.50
N GLN A 89 25.81 15.29 4.69
CA GLN A 89 27.02 15.20 5.50
C GLN A 89 26.67 14.64 6.89
N LEU A 90 27.18 13.45 7.19
CA LEU A 90 26.89 12.74 8.43
C LEU A 90 27.91 13.06 9.52
N ASP A 91 27.41 13.23 10.73
CA ASP A 91 28.21 13.23 11.96
C ASP A 91 28.30 11.79 12.49
N ILE A 92 29.44 11.14 12.30
CA ILE A 92 29.63 9.73 12.65
C ILE A 92 30.29 9.60 14.02
N LYS A 93 29.52 9.10 14.99
CA LYS A 93 29.95 8.89 16.38
C LYS A 93 29.62 7.47 16.83
N ASN A 94 30.31 6.49 16.24
CA ASN A 94 30.09 5.09 16.59
C ASN A 94 30.47 4.86 18.07
N PRO A 95 29.51 4.46 18.94
CA PRO A 95 29.77 4.33 20.37
C PRO A 95 30.48 3.03 20.75
N TYR A 96 30.76 2.15 19.77
CA TYR A 96 31.35 0.84 19.98
C TYR A 96 32.82 0.79 19.55
N PRO A 97 33.75 0.41 20.44
CA PRO A 97 35.12 0.08 20.04
C PRO A 97 35.13 -0.99 18.96
N ASN A 98 35.83 -0.73 17.85
CA ASN A 98 35.88 -1.60 16.66
C ASN A 98 34.48 -1.97 16.10
N GLY A 99 33.47 -1.15 16.38
CA GLY A 99 32.11 -1.35 15.90
C GLY A 99 31.98 -1.13 14.39
N ARG A 100 30.78 -1.41 13.89
CA ARG A 100 30.41 -1.23 12.49
C ARG A 100 29.44 -0.07 12.35
N THR A 101 29.61 0.70 11.29
CA THR A 101 28.75 1.80 10.89
C THR A 101 28.08 1.42 9.58
N LEU A 102 26.76 1.26 9.61
CA LEU A 102 25.97 0.71 8.52
C LEU A 102 24.94 1.72 8.06
N LEU A 103 24.67 1.71 6.75
CA LEU A 103 23.51 2.35 6.15
C LEU A 103 22.50 1.26 5.80
N HIS A 104 21.38 1.22 6.51
CA HIS A 104 20.28 0.27 6.28
C HIS A 104 19.15 0.96 5.54
N PHE A 105 18.87 0.47 4.34
CA PHE A 105 17.81 0.94 3.46
C PHE A 105 16.59 0.04 3.64
N GLU A 106 15.45 0.61 4.03
CA GLU A 106 14.18 -0.12 4.06
C GLU A 106 13.60 -0.36 2.64
N GLY A 107 14.12 0.37 1.65
CA GLY A 107 13.82 0.25 0.22
C GLY A 107 14.19 1.53 -0.54
N ALA A 108 14.76 1.37 -1.74
CA ALA A 108 15.15 2.49 -2.61
C ALA A 108 15.07 2.06 -4.09
N GLY A 109 14.36 2.83 -4.90
CA GLY A 109 14.02 2.44 -6.26
C GLY A 109 14.95 3.02 -7.32
N GLN A 110 15.36 2.26 -8.34
CA GLN A 110 15.33 0.78 -8.45
C GLN A 110 16.74 0.19 -8.40
N LYS A 111 17.70 0.87 -9.03
CA LYS A 111 19.13 0.60 -8.92
C LYS A 111 19.73 1.69 -8.04
N THR A 112 20.47 1.31 -7.00
CA THR A 112 21.03 2.25 -6.02
C THR A 112 22.52 2.05 -5.88
N ASP A 113 23.30 3.12 -5.94
CA ASP A 113 24.74 3.14 -5.67
C ASP A 113 25.06 4.10 -4.53
N VAL A 114 25.90 3.66 -3.60
CA VAL A 114 26.21 4.40 -2.37
C VAL A 114 27.69 4.76 -2.35
N TYR A 115 27.99 6.01 -2.01
CA TYR A 115 29.34 6.55 -1.97
C TYR A 115 29.63 7.23 -0.64
N VAL A 116 30.84 7.00 -0.12
CA VAL A 116 31.47 7.82 0.92
C VAL A 116 32.58 8.61 0.27
N TYR A 117 32.46 9.94 0.27
CA TYR A 117 33.31 10.81 -0.55
C TYR A 117 33.32 10.35 -2.02
N THR A 118 34.47 9.94 -2.56
CA THR A 118 34.61 9.44 -3.93
C THR A 118 34.58 7.92 -4.04
N THR A 119 34.50 7.20 -2.93
CA THR A 119 34.58 5.73 -2.91
C THR A 119 33.18 5.14 -2.96
N LYS A 120 32.90 4.32 -4.00
CA LYS A 120 31.70 3.50 -4.06
C LYS A 120 31.80 2.39 -3.01
N VAL A 121 30.84 2.33 -2.10
CA VAL A 121 30.83 1.42 -0.93
C VAL A 121 29.76 0.33 -1.03
N GLY A 122 28.77 0.49 -1.91
CA GLY A 122 27.75 -0.51 -2.12
C GLY A 122 26.88 -0.22 -3.34
N SER A 123 26.15 -1.24 -3.78
CA SER A 123 25.17 -1.16 -4.85
C SER A 123 24.04 -2.15 -4.62
N HIS A 124 22.82 -1.82 -5.07
CA HIS A 124 21.65 -2.70 -5.00
C HIS A 124 20.79 -2.58 -6.27
N VAL A 125 20.12 -3.67 -6.65
CA VAL A 125 19.11 -3.69 -7.73
C VAL A 125 17.86 -4.38 -7.19
N GLY A 126 16.75 -3.67 -7.16
CA GLY A 126 15.49 -4.09 -6.55
C GLY A 126 14.94 -2.99 -5.65
N GLY A 127 13.79 -2.43 -6.00
CA GLY A 127 13.24 -1.28 -5.27
C GLY A 127 12.58 -1.60 -3.92
N TYR A 128 12.38 -2.88 -3.60
CA TYR A 128 11.33 -3.28 -2.66
C TYR A 128 11.83 -4.11 -1.48
N ASP A 129 12.99 -4.73 -1.60
CA ASP A 129 13.66 -5.46 -0.53
C ASP A 129 14.59 -4.55 0.28
N GLU A 130 14.75 -4.87 1.57
CA GLU A 130 15.69 -4.16 2.43
C GLU A 130 17.14 -4.55 2.08
N PHE A 131 18.07 -3.61 2.19
CA PHE A 131 19.50 -3.90 2.04
C PHE A 131 20.37 -3.02 2.95
N THR A 132 21.59 -3.46 3.22
CA THR A 132 22.51 -2.76 4.13
C THR A 132 23.87 -2.62 3.48
N VAL A 133 24.47 -1.43 3.61
CA VAL A 133 25.84 -1.13 3.18
C VAL A 133 26.68 -0.82 4.41
N ASP A 134 27.73 -1.60 4.64
CA ASP A 134 28.73 -1.30 5.67
C ASP A 134 29.72 -0.25 5.13
N ILE A 135 29.72 0.93 5.77
CA ILE A 135 30.56 2.07 5.37
C ILE A 135 31.78 2.26 6.27
N THR A 136 32.01 1.37 7.23
CA THR A 136 33.00 1.52 8.32
C THR A 136 34.39 1.81 7.77
N GLU A 137 34.87 1.00 6.83
CA GLU A 137 36.25 1.15 6.33
C GLU A 137 36.42 2.41 5.49
N ALA A 138 35.45 2.74 4.64
CA ALA A 138 35.50 3.95 3.82
C ALA A 138 35.45 5.22 4.68
N VAL A 139 34.66 5.21 5.76
CA VAL A 139 34.64 6.28 6.76
C VAL A 139 36.00 6.42 7.43
N ASN A 140 36.59 5.31 7.91
CA ASN A 140 37.90 5.32 8.58
C ASN A 140 39.00 5.86 7.65
N VAL A 141 39.04 5.41 6.40
CA VAL A 141 39.99 5.90 5.39
C VAL A 141 39.78 7.39 5.12
N PHE A 142 38.54 7.84 4.93
CA PHE A 142 38.26 9.25 4.66
C PHE A 142 38.63 10.17 5.83
N MET A 143 38.38 9.75 7.07
CA MET A 143 38.73 10.51 8.28
C MET A 143 40.23 10.78 8.43
N GLN A 144 41.09 9.99 7.78
CA GLN A 144 42.54 10.19 7.78
C GLN A 144 43.03 11.20 6.73
N THR A 145 42.15 11.67 5.84
CA THR A 145 42.51 12.63 4.78
C THR A 145 42.51 14.07 5.30
N GLU A 146 43.32 14.95 4.68
CA GLU A 146 43.25 16.38 5.00
C GLU A 146 41.90 17.01 4.64
N VAL A 147 41.23 16.46 3.61
CA VAL A 147 39.94 16.94 3.08
C VAL A 147 38.83 16.83 4.13
N TYR A 148 38.86 15.78 4.97
CA TYR A 148 37.91 15.57 6.07
C TYR A 148 37.82 16.78 7.02
N GLN A 149 38.98 17.30 7.44
CA GLN A 149 39.04 18.47 8.32
C GLN A 149 38.92 19.78 7.54
N LYS A 150 39.67 19.94 6.45
CA LYS A 150 39.78 21.22 5.73
C LYS A 150 38.52 21.57 4.96
N GLN A 151 37.85 20.62 4.32
CA GLN A 151 36.65 20.88 3.51
C GLN A 151 35.38 20.55 4.26
N PHE A 152 35.27 19.33 4.81
CA PHE A 152 34.02 18.81 5.40
C PHE A 152 33.89 19.03 6.91
N LYS A 153 34.86 19.71 7.54
CA LYS A 153 34.79 20.18 8.94
C LYS A 153 34.44 19.07 9.94
N GLY A 154 35.01 17.89 9.74
CA GLY A 154 34.79 16.74 10.60
C GLY A 154 33.54 15.92 10.29
N LYS A 155 32.83 16.19 9.19
CA LYS A 155 31.68 15.42 8.72
C LYS A 155 32.03 14.50 7.56
N ILE A 156 31.20 13.48 7.35
CA ILE A 156 31.36 12.47 6.30
C ILE A 156 30.39 12.75 5.16
N PRO A 157 30.87 13.13 3.96
CA PRO A 157 30.02 13.28 2.80
C PRO A 157 29.52 11.91 2.32
N VAL A 158 28.20 11.77 2.24
CA VAL A 158 27.54 10.59 1.68
C VAL A 158 26.75 11.03 0.46
N SER A 159 26.96 10.34 -0.65
CA SER A 159 26.22 10.55 -1.90
C SER A 159 25.58 9.25 -2.35
N ILE A 160 24.33 9.30 -2.80
CA ILE A 160 23.57 8.14 -3.21
C ILE A 160 22.95 8.42 -4.57
N ARG A 161 23.25 7.58 -5.56
CA ARG A 161 22.60 7.58 -6.86
C ARG A 161 21.47 6.56 -6.84
N THR A 162 20.27 6.97 -7.21
CA THR A 162 19.12 6.08 -7.46
C THR A 162 18.73 6.17 -8.92
N ASP A 163 18.25 5.07 -9.52
CA ASP A 163 17.93 5.03 -10.94
C ASP A 163 16.74 4.09 -11.19
N ASN A 164 15.65 4.66 -11.72
CA ASN A 164 14.46 3.92 -12.12
C ASN A 164 14.27 3.93 -13.65
N SER A 165 15.35 4.10 -14.41
CA SER A 165 15.33 3.93 -15.87
C SER A 165 14.68 2.61 -16.26
N ARG A 166 13.86 2.66 -17.31
CA ARG A 166 13.24 1.49 -17.95
C ARG A 166 14.30 0.46 -18.29
N ASP A 167 14.06 -0.80 -17.92
CA ASP A 167 15.00 -1.88 -18.10
C ASP A 167 14.25 -3.21 -18.21
N LEU A 168 14.19 -3.76 -19.42
CA LEU A 168 13.47 -5.01 -19.71
C LEU A 168 14.09 -6.21 -18.97
N GLU A 169 15.37 -6.14 -18.60
CA GLU A 169 16.08 -7.20 -17.86
C GLU A 169 15.99 -7.01 -16.33
N MET A 170 15.10 -6.13 -15.86
CA MET A 170 14.83 -5.87 -14.45
C MET A 170 13.32 -6.05 -14.16
N ILE A 171 13.00 -6.72 -13.05
CA ILE A 171 11.61 -6.75 -12.54
C ILE A 171 11.31 -5.52 -11.67
N PRO A 172 10.08 -4.96 -11.71
CA PRO A 172 8.93 -5.35 -12.53
C PRO A 172 8.98 -4.81 -13.97
N SER A 173 8.15 -5.40 -14.83
CA SER A 173 7.89 -4.90 -16.19
C SER A 173 7.22 -3.53 -16.15
N ASP A 174 7.62 -2.64 -17.06
CA ASP A 174 6.93 -1.37 -17.33
C ASP A 174 5.53 -1.54 -17.95
N LEU A 175 5.13 -2.76 -18.35
CA LEU A 175 3.76 -3.07 -18.74
C LEU A 175 2.81 -3.15 -17.53
N SER A 176 3.34 -3.14 -16.30
CA SER A 176 2.56 -3.23 -15.07
C SER A 176 1.63 -2.03 -14.89
N ASP A 177 0.46 -2.25 -14.27
CA ASP A 177 -0.53 -1.20 -14.00
C ASP A 177 -0.18 -0.37 -12.75
N PHE A 178 1.11 -0.05 -12.53
CA PHE A 178 1.61 0.79 -11.45
C PHE A 178 2.96 1.43 -11.84
N ASN A 179 3.31 2.56 -11.23
CA ASN A 179 4.58 3.24 -11.51
C ASN A 179 5.80 2.50 -10.93
N VAL A 180 6.88 2.38 -11.70
CA VAL A 180 8.18 1.90 -11.22
C VAL A 180 8.95 3.08 -10.63
N TYR A 181 8.66 3.39 -9.37
CA TYR A 181 9.14 4.61 -8.71
C TYR A 181 10.66 4.68 -8.50
N GLY A 182 11.20 5.90 -8.51
CA GLY A 182 12.60 6.20 -8.21
C GLY A 182 12.79 6.94 -6.88
N GLY A 183 13.96 6.77 -6.27
CA GLY A 183 14.42 7.56 -5.11
C GLY A 183 14.52 6.78 -3.80
N LEU A 184 14.85 7.52 -2.74
CA LEU A 184 14.95 7.05 -1.36
C LEU A 184 13.57 7.11 -0.68
N TYR A 185 12.62 6.34 -1.20
CA TYR A 185 11.20 6.46 -0.84
C TYR A 185 10.78 5.65 0.40
N ARG A 186 11.64 4.79 0.95
CA ARG A 186 11.50 4.29 2.33
C ARG A 186 12.62 4.84 3.19
N TYR A 187 12.51 4.64 4.51
CA TYR A 187 13.49 5.18 5.43
C TYR A 187 14.89 4.61 5.20
N LEU A 188 15.88 5.50 5.26
CA LEU A 188 17.30 5.19 5.35
C LEU A 188 17.75 5.39 6.80
N ASN A 189 18.37 4.37 7.38
CA ASN A 189 18.79 4.32 8.77
C ASN A 189 20.32 4.29 8.89
N LEU A 190 20.89 5.15 9.72
CA LEU A 190 22.27 5.04 10.20
C LEU A 190 22.27 4.11 11.41
N VAL A 191 23.01 3.01 11.32
CA VAL A 191 23.02 1.97 12.34
C VAL A 191 24.44 1.75 12.85
N TYR A 192 24.62 1.85 14.16
CA TYR A 192 25.86 1.44 14.84
C TYR A 192 25.67 0.09 15.50
N THR A 193 26.58 -0.84 15.22
CA THR A 193 26.63 -2.15 15.87
C THR A 193 28.01 -2.40 16.50
N PRO A 194 28.12 -3.26 17.52
CA PRO A 194 29.40 -3.85 17.91
C PRO A 194 30.02 -4.65 16.76
N ALA A 195 31.28 -5.07 16.93
CA ALA A 195 32.02 -5.88 15.95
C ALA A 195 31.31 -7.20 15.55
N LEU A 196 30.48 -7.74 16.45
CA LEU A 196 29.62 -8.90 16.23
C LEU A 196 28.16 -8.50 16.43
N SER A 197 27.34 -8.74 15.40
CA SER A 197 25.89 -8.54 15.44
C SER A 197 25.15 -9.69 14.76
N ILE A 198 23.83 -9.61 14.75
CA ILE A 198 22.98 -10.54 14.00
C ILE A 198 22.64 -9.89 12.66
N ASP A 199 22.79 -10.66 11.58
CA ASP A 199 22.32 -10.29 10.23
C ASP A 199 20.85 -10.69 10.06
N LYS A 200 20.54 -11.96 10.36
CA LYS A 200 19.18 -12.52 10.29
C LYS A 200 18.84 -13.27 11.57
N LEU A 201 17.63 -13.08 12.08
CA LEU A 201 17.07 -13.81 13.21
C LEU A 201 15.78 -14.50 12.75
N PHE A 202 15.78 -15.82 12.71
CA PHE A 202 14.63 -16.64 12.33
C PHE A 202 14.00 -17.23 13.58
N ALA A 203 12.77 -16.85 13.88
CA ALA A 203 12.03 -17.30 15.06
C ALA A 203 10.73 -17.99 14.62
N LEU A 204 10.79 -19.31 14.46
CA LEU A 204 9.67 -20.12 13.99
C LEU A 204 8.77 -20.53 15.17
N ALA A 205 7.55 -19.99 15.19
CA ALA A 205 6.52 -20.28 16.19
C ALA A 205 5.43 -21.21 15.63
N GLU A 206 5.42 -22.46 16.08
CA GLU A 206 4.50 -23.50 15.60
C GLU A 206 3.53 -23.90 16.70
N THR A 207 2.29 -24.25 16.33
CA THR A 207 1.32 -24.86 17.24
C THR A 207 0.43 -25.85 16.49
N ASN A 208 -0.14 -26.81 17.22
CA ASN A 208 -1.08 -27.75 16.63
C ASN A 208 -2.46 -27.10 16.40
N ASN A 209 -3.32 -27.75 15.62
CA ASN A 209 -4.67 -27.26 15.31
C ASN A 209 -5.52 -26.98 16.56
N ALA A 210 -5.25 -27.67 17.66
CA ALA A 210 -5.93 -27.49 18.94
C ALA A 210 -5.36 -26.35 19.80
N GLY A 211 -4.24 -25.74 19.41
CA GLY A 211 -3.56 -24.67 20.16
C GLY A 211 -3.04 -25.06 21.54
N LYS A 212 -2.87 -26.36 21.82
CA LYS A 212 -2.55 -26.84 23.18
C LYS A 212 -1.07 -26.77 23.52
N THR A 213 -0.20 -26.83 22.51
CA THR A 213 1.25 -26.84 22.66
C THR A 213 1.88 -26.02 21.54
N GLY A 214 2.79 -25.13 21.92
CA GLY A 214 3.62 -24.34 21.01
C GLY A 214 5.08 -24.78 21.04
N LYS A 215 5.75 -24.75 19.90
CA LYS A 215 7.19 -24.94 19.76
C LYS A 215 7.78 -23.68 19.13
N LEU A 216 8.81 -23.12 19.74
CA LEU A 216 9.55 -21.98 19.22
C LEU A 216 10.98 -22.40 18.93
N THR A 217 11.39 -22.35 17.66
CA THR A 217 12.77 -22.61 17.24
C THR A 217 13.42 -21.29 16.81
N ILE A 218 14.60 -20.98 17.36
CA ILE A 218 15.31 -19.73 17.09
C ILE A 218 16.66 -20.04 16.46
N LYS A 219 16.89 -19.50 15.27
CA LYS A 219 18.15 -19.56 14.51
C LYS A 219 18.63 -18.17 14.15
N SER A 220 19.91 -18.00 13.92
CA SER A 220 20.43 -16.74 13.40
C SER A 220 21.57 -16.92 12.42
N ARG A 221 21.73 -15.95 11.52
CA ARG A 221 22.96 -15.68 10.79
C ARG A 221 23.67 -14.49 11.43
N PHE A 222 24.96 -14.61 11.72
CA PHE A 222 25.73 -13.52 12.35
C PHE A 222 26.39 -12.62 11.30
N TYR A 223 26.45 -11.32 11.59
CA TYR A 223 27.34 -10.39 10.91
C TYR A 223 28.64 -10.27 11.72
N ASN A 224 29.74 -10.83 11.19
CA ASN A 224 30.98 -11.03 11.94
C ASN A 224 32.23 -10.83 11.06
N PRO A 225 32.47 -9.61 10.54
CA PRO A 225 33.62 -9.33 9.68
C PRO A 225 34.97 -9.57 10.39
N GLN A 226 35.02 -9.47 11.71
CA GLN A 226 36.23 -9.70 12.52
C GLN A 226 36.49 -11.18 12.86
N ARG A 227 35.65 -12.10 12.39
CA ARG A 227 35.79 -13.56 12.63
C ARG A 227 35.96 -13.90 14.12
N ILE A 228 35.24 -13.20 14.98
CA ILE A 228 35.14 -13.53 16.40
C ILE A 228 34.61 -14.96 16.52
N SER A 229 35.19 -15.81 17.36
CA SER A 229 34.90 -17.27 17.41
C SER A 229 33.87 -17.69 18.45
N ASN A 230 33.65 -16.87 19.47
CA ASN A 230 32.66 -17.15 20.51
C ASN A 230 32.06 -15.86 21.10
N THR A 231 30.88 -16.01 21.68
CA THR A 231 30.19 -14.93 22.40
C THR A 231 29.28 -15.50 23.49
N SER A 232 28.93 -14.67 24.48
CA SER A 232 27.88 -15.01 25.43
C SER A 232 26.52 -14.67 24.82
N LEU A 233 25.65 -15.66 24.72
CA LEU A 233 24.30 -15.56 24.17
C LEU A 233 23.27 -15.56 25.31
N VAL A 234 22.33 -14.62 25.25
CA VAL A 234 21.12 -14.62 26.07
C VAL A 234 19.90 -14.59 25.15
N VAL A 235 18.96 -15.52 25.33
CA VAL A 235 17.69 -15.59 24.59
C VAL A 235 16.53 -15.55 25.57
N LYS A 236 15.63 -14.59 25.40
CA LYS A 236 14.42 -14.44 26.21
C LYS A 236 13.17 -14.49 25.34
N LEU A 237 12.11 -15.08 25.87
CA LEU A 237 10.77 -15.02 25.31
C LEU A 237 9.85 -14.30 26.29
N PHE A 238 9.17 -13.25 25.82
CA PHE A 238 8.13 -12.55 26.55
C PHE A 238 6.77 -12.86 25.95
N ASP A 239 5.76 -13.05 26.79
CA ASP A 239 4.37 -13.21 26.37
C ASP A 239 3.76 -11.88 25.88
N PRO A 240 2.52 -11.90 25.35
CA PRO A 240 1.85 -10.69 24.86
C PRO A 240 1.62 -9.61 25.93
N ALA A 241 1.61 -9.96 27.23
CA ALA A 241 1.52 -9.01 28.32
C ALA A 241 2.90 -8.45 28.75
N GLY A 242 3.98 -8.86 28.08
CA GLY A 242 5.35 -8.45 28.38
C GLY A 242 6.01 -9.24 29.52
N LYS A 243 5.40 -10.33 29.99
CA LYS A 243 5.97 -11.17 31.05
C LYS A 243 7.00 -12.14 30.46
N LEU A 244 8.16 -12.24 31.10
CA LEU A 244 9.19 -13.21 30.74
C LEU A 244 8.70 -14.65 30.99
N VAL A 245 8.68 -15.48 29.95
CA VAL A 245 8.20 -16.88 30.02
C VAL A 245 9.29 -17.92 29.75
N GLN A 246 10.37 -17.56 29.04
CA GLN A 246 11.55 -18.40 28.85
C GLN A 246 12.82 -17.56 28.88
N ASN A 247 13.91 -18.11 29.40
CA ASN A 247 15.22 -17.46 29.46
C ASN A 247 16.33 -18.52 29.33
N LEU A 248 17.26 -18.30 28.41
CA LEU A 248 18.44 -19.13 28.20
C LEU A 248 19.68 -18.24 28.17
N SER A 249 20.74 -18.65 28.86
CA SER A 249 22.05 -18.00 28.80
C SER A 249 23.13 -19.06 28.62
N ARG A 250 23.99 -18.92 27.61
CA ARG A 250 25.10 -19.86 27.34
C ARG A 250 26.21 -19.19 26.52
N ALA A 251 27.40 -19.76 26.54
CA ALA A 251 28.38 -19.46 25.49
C ALA A 251 27.95 -20.12 24.18
N ILE A 252 28.24 -19.49 23.05
CA ILE A 252 27.99 -20.06 21.72
C ILE A 252 29.17 -19.79 20.81
N LEU A 253 29.47 -20.76 19.94
CA LEU A 253 30.38 -20.56 18.82
C LEU A 253 29.66 -19.79 17.73
N THR A 254 30.30 -18.74 17.24
CA THR A 254 29.88 -18.03 16.04
C THR A 254 30.33 -18.87 14.84
N GLY A 255 29.38 -19.29 14.01
CA GLY A 255 29.62 -20.09 12.81
C GLY A 255 29.31 -19.31 11.54
N GLU A 256 29.78 -19.83 10.40
CA GLU A 256 29.29 -19.41 9.09
C GLU A 256 27.89 -19.99 8.84
N GLY A 257 27.01 -19.22 8.20
CA GLY A 257 25.63 -19.64 7.92
C GLY A 257 24.69 -19.55 9.13
N GLU A 258 23.64 -20.38 9.12
CA GLU A 258 22.61 -20.41 10.18
C GLU A 258 23.06 -21.22 11.39
N VAL A 259 22.97 -20.62 12.57
CA VAL A 259 23.29 -21.24 13.86
C VAL A 259 22.03 -21.37 14.71
N ASN A 260 21.79 -22.56 15.27
CA ASN A 260 20.68 -22.80 16.20
C ASN A 260 20.95 -22.14 17.56
N LEU A 261 20.14 -21.14 17.92
CA LEU A 261 20.30 -20.37 19.14
C LEU A 261 19.55 -20.96 20.33
N ALA A 262 18.29 -21.36 20.15
CA ALA A 262 17.44 -21.90 21.21
C ALA A 262 16.23 -22.67 20.64
N SER A 263 15.64 -23.51 21.49
CA SER A 263 14.35 -24.17 21.24
C SER A 263 13.54 -24.18 22.53
N PHE A 264 12.30 -23.70 22.48
CA PHE A 264 11.41 -23.61 23.64
C PHE A 264 10.07 -24.29 23.38
N THR A 265 9.53 -24.93 24.41
CA THR A 265 8.14 -25.41 24.42
C THR A 265 7.28 -24.45 25.24
N VAL A 266 6.16 -24.02 24.68
CA VAL A 266 5.17 -23.14 25.32
C VAL A 266 3.87 -23.94 25.52
N LYS A 267 3.47 -24.18 26.77
CA LYS A 267 2.20 -24.85 27.07
C LYS A 267 1.06 -23.86 26.88
N LYS A 268 0.02 -24.24 26.13
CA LYS A 268 -1.16 -23.41 25.84
C LYS A 268 -0.79 -21.97 25.42
N PRO A 269 -0.04 -21.78 24.31
CA PRO A 269 0.32 -20.45 23.85
C PRO A 269 -0.93 -19.61 23.57
N GLN A 270 -0.85 -18.30 23.79
CA GLN A 270 -1.86 -17.38 23.27
C GLN A 270 -1.77 -17.37 21.75
N LEU A 271 -2.86 -17.68 21.07
CA LEU A 271 -2.89 -17.79 19.62
C LEU A 271 -3.06 -16.43 18.97
N TRP A 272 -2.25 -16.16 17.95
CA TRP A 272 -2.47 -15.05 17.04
C TRP A 272 -3.68 -15.37 16.14
N SER A 273 -4.59 -14.42 16.00
CA SER A 273 -5.71 -14.48 15.06
C SER A 273 -6.10 -13.08 14.58
N THR A 274 -7.06 -13.00 13.64
CA THR A 274 -7.53 -11.72 13.11
C THR A 274 -8.33 -10.89 14.13
N ASP A 275 -8.91 -11.54 15.14
CA ASP A 275 -9.69 -10.87 16.20
C ASP A 275 -8.89 -10.70 17.49
N ALA A 276 -7.89 -11.54 17.71
CA ALA A 276 -6.99 -11.51 18.86
C ALA A 276 -5.52 -11.65 18.38
N PRO A 277 -4.89 -10.57 17.91
CA PRO A 277 -3.53 -10.58 17.38
C PRO A 277 -2.46 -10.67 18.49
N ALA A 278 -2.44 -11.79 19.22
CA ALA A 278 -1.49 -12.01 20.31
C ALA A 278 -0.05 -12.20 19.81
N LEU A 279 0.85 -11.29 20.17
CA LEU A 279 2.25 -11.30 19.75
C LEU A 279 3.20 -11.48 20.94
N TYR A 280 4.03 -12.51 20.87
CA TYR A 280 5.17 -12.72 21.77
C TYR A 280 6.36 -11.88 21.30
N THR A 281 7.35 -11.68 22.18
CA THR A 281 8.61 -11.01 21.82
C THR A 281 9.79 -11.93 22.11
N VAL A 282 10.59 -12.21 21.08
CA VAL A 282 11.90 -12.87 21.22
C VAL A 282 12.95 -11.79 21.34
N GLU A 283 13.76 -11.82 22.39
CA GLU A 283 14.93 -10.96 22.58
C GLU A 283 16.19 -11.82 22.55
N VAL A 284 17.08 -11.57 21.59
CA VAL A 284 18.39 -12.21 21.50
C VAL A 284 19.46 -11.17 21.77
N THR A 285 20.33 -11.44 22.74
CA THR A 285 21.46 -10.58 23.10
C THR A 285 22.78 -11.33 22.98
N LEU A 286 23.71 -10.77 22.23
CA LEU A 286 25.12 -11.16 22.18
C LEU A 286 25.90 -10.23 23.11
N LYS A 287 26.62 -10.78 24.09
CA LYS A 287 27.39 -10.03 25.09
C LYS A 287 28.87 -10.28 24.91
N ARG A 288 29.63 -9.20 24.72
CA ARG A 288 31.10 -9.20 24.73
C ARG A 288 31.65 -8.03 25.56
N PRO A 289 32.93 -8.07 25.98
CA PRO A 289 33.57 -6.97 26.72
C PRO A 289 33.50 -5.61 25.99
N GLU A 290 33.61 -5.61 24.67
CA GLU A 290 33.56 -4.42 23.81
C GLU A 290 32.16 -3.84 23.59
N GLY A 291 31.10 -4.58 23.95
CA GLY A 291 29.72 -4.14 23.80
C GLY A 291 28.73 -5.30 23.69
N SER A 292 27.43 -4.96 23.76
CA SER A 292 26.34 -5.92 23.55
C SER A 292 25.48 -5.54 22.36
N TYR A 293 25.10 -6.53 21.57
CA TYR A 293 24.11 -6.40 20.51
C TYR A 293 22.81 -7.08 20.93
N THR A 294 21.68 -6.39 20.83
CA THR A 294 20.36 -6.95 21.15
C THR A 294 19.41 -6.74 19.99
N GLN A 295 18.82 -7.83 19.49
CA GLN A 295 17.73 -7.79 18.50
C GLN A 295 16.45 -8.32 19.12
N ARG A 296 15.32 -7.70 18.76
CA ARG A 296 13.98 -8.08 19.20
C ARG A 296 13.10 -8.35 18.00
N GLU A 297 12.42 -9.48 18.01
CA GLU A 297 11.48 -9.89 16.97
C GLU A 297 10.11 -10.21 17.60
N LYS A 298 9.04 -9.83 16.91
CA LYS A 298 7.67 -10.23 17.27
C LYS A 298 7.34 -11.53 16.55
N ILE A 299 6.65 -12.43 17.24
CA ILE A 299 6.19 -13.71 16.70
C ILE A 299 4.78 -14.02 17.21
N GLY A 300 4.01 -14.81 16.47
CA GLY A 300 2.68 -15.25 16.86
C GLY A 300 2.50 -16.74 16.66
N PHE A 301 1.95 -17.43 17.66
CA PHE A 301 1.57 -18.84 17.52
C PHE A 301 0.25 -18.92 16.77
N ARG A 302 0.25 -19.51 15.57
CA ARG A 302 -0.95 -19.75 14.79
C ARG A 302 -0.81 -21.00 13.95
N ASN A 303 -1.93 -21.63 13.66
CA ASN A 303 -2.05 -22.69 12.66
C ASN A 303 -3.04 -22.24 11.59
N PHE A 304 -2.76 -22.55 10.33
CA PHE A 304 -3.71 -22.31 9.25
C PHE A 304 -3.72 -23.49 8.28
N GLU A 305 -4.83 -23.63 7.56
CA GLU A 305 -5.07 -24.70 6.60
C GLU A 305 -5.83 -24.14 5.39
N PHE A 306 -5.31 -24.37 4.20
CA PHE A 306 -6.10 -24.34 2.97
C PHE A 306 -6.66 -25.75 2.79
N VAL A 307 -7.98 -25.91 2.91
CA VAL A 307 -8.61 -27.22 2.74
C VAL A 307 -8.58 -27.58 1.26
N ASP A 308 -8.21 -28.83 0.93
CA ASP A 308 -8.30 -29.37 -0.43
C ASP A 308 -9.73 -29.21 -0.96
N ASN A 309 -9.90 -28.50 -2.08
CA ASN A 309 -11.22 -28.20 -2.67
C ASN A 309 -12.19 -27.62 -1.63
N GLY A 310 -11.72 -26.72 -0.76
CA GLY A 310 -12.51 -26.19 0.34
C GLY A 310 -12.04 -24.81 0.85
N PRO A 311 -12.55 -24.38 2.01
CA PRO A 311 -12.31 -23.06 2.54
C PRO A 311 -10.95 -22.93 3.25
N PHE A 312 -10.66 -21.72 3.72
CA PHE A 312 -9.52 -21.44 4.59
C PHE A 312 -9.90 -21.62 6.06
N LYS A 313 -8.99 -22.14 6.87
CA LYS A 313 -9.13 -22.20 8.32
C LYS A 313 -7.96 -21.51 9.02
N LEU A 314 -8.27 -20.81 10.09
CA LEU A 314 -7.31 -20.25 11.03
C LEU A 314 -7.59 -20.83 12.43
N ASN A 315 -6.57 -21.41 13.06
CA ASN A 315 -6.63 -22.05 14.37
C ASN A 315 -7.78 -23.07 14.46
N GLY A 316 -7.92 -23.90 13.42
CA GLY A 316 -8.93 -24.97 13.32
C GLY A 316 -10.35 -24.52 12.96
N LYS A 317 -10.61 -23.21 12.80
CA LYS A 317 -11.94 -22.67 12.47
C LYS A 317 -11.95 -22.07 11.07
N ARG A 318 -13.04 -22.28 10.31
CA ARG A 318 -13.24 -21.64 9.01
C ARG A 318 -13.22 -20.12 9.18
N LEU A 319 -12.40 -19.46 8.38
CA LEU A 319 -12.33 -18.01 8.29
C LEU A 319 -12.48 -17.62 6.81
N LEU A 320 -13.52 -16.86 6.48
CA LEU A 320 -13.60 -16.24 5.17
C LEU A 320 -12.58 -15.09 5.11
N LEU A 321 -11.63 -15.15 4.18
CA LEU A 321 -10.69 -14.07 3.94
C LEU A 321 -11.44 -12.88 3.29
N ARG A 322 -11.50 -11.77 4.02
CA ARG A 322 -12.14 -10.50 3.67
C ARG A 322 -11.03 -9.52 3.31
N GLY A 323 -10.61 -9.61 2.07
CA GLY A 323 -9.37 -9.06 1.60
C GLY A 323 -9.48 -7.73 0.87
N THR A 324 -8.36 -7.00 0.85
CA THR A 324 -8.12 -5.90 -0.08
C THR A 324 -6.66 -5.92 -0.56
N HIS A 325 -6.25 -4.90 -1.31
CA HIS A 325 -4.87 -4.69 -1.74
C HIS A 325 -4.42 -3.27 -1.42
N ARG A 326 -3.10 -3.05 -1.47
CA ARG A 326 -2.53 -1.70 -1.43
C ARG A 326 -1.28 -1.60 -2.30
N HIS A 327 -1.05 -0.41 -2.84
CA HIS A 327 0.25 0.01 -3.36
C HIS A 327 0.92 0.97 -2.37
N GLU A 328 2.26 1.02 -2.38
CA GLU A 328 3.01 2.10 -1.73
C GLU A 328 2.93 3.35 -2.59
N ASP A 329 1.79 4.03 -2.49
CA ASP A 329 1.48 5.22 -3.26
C ASP A 329 0.51 6.11 -2.47
N HIS A 330 0.77 7.41 -2.36
CA HIS A 330 -0.11 8.35 -1.64
C HIS A 330 -0.02 9.76 -2.25
N ALA A 331 -1.11 10.52 -2.13
CA ALA A 331 -1.23 11.88 -2.66
C ALA A 331 -0.04 12.78 -2.25
N GLY A 332 0.56 13.46 -3.23
CA GLY A 332 1.66 14.40 -3.02
C GLY A 332 3.02 13.80 -2.66
N VAL A 333 3.12 12.48 -2.42
CA VAL A 333 4.39 11.83 -2.01
C VAL A 333 4.75 10.59 -2.83
N ALA A 334 3.85 10.09 -3.67
CA ALA A 334 4.04 8.83 -4.39
C ALA A 334 4.43 7.71 -3.40
N ALA A 335 5.54 6.99 -3.63
CA ALA A 335 6.01 5.93 -2.73
C ALA A 335 6.60 6.42 -1.39
N ALA A 336 6.87 7.72 -1.23
CA ALA A 336 7.52 8.29 -0.05
C ALA A 336 6.56 8.45 1.15
N MET A 337 5.78 7.42 1.43
CA MET A 337 4.85 7.38 2.56
C MET A 337 5.60 7.38 3.89
N THR A 338 5.07 8.13 4.85
CA THR A 338 5.56 8.14 6.23
C THR A 338 4.92 7.03 7.07
N ASP A 339 5.54 6.67 8.20
CA ASP A 339 4.95 5.74 9.19
C ASP A 339 3.53 6.18 9.61
N ALA A 340 3.30 7.49 9.77
CA ALA A 340 1.98 8.02 10.14
C ALA A 340 0.91 7.74 9.05
N GLN A 341 1.23 7.99 7.78
CA GLN A 341 0.33 7.70 6.66
C GLN A 341 0.05 6.20 6.54
N MET A 342 1.09 5.36 6.68
CA MET A 342 0.94 3.90 6.67
C MET A 342 0.02 3.43 7.81
N ARG A 343 0.22 3.94 9.03
CA ARG A 343 -0.64 3.61 10.19
C ARG A 343 -2.08 4.01 9.96
N GLN A 344 -2.32 5.24 9.51
CA GLN A 344 -3.67 5.71 9.25
C GLN A 344 -4.39 4.84 8.22
N GLU A 345 -3.71 4.50 7.11
CA GLU A 345 -4.26 3.65 6.06
C GLU A 345 -4.59 2.23 6.59
N MET A 346 -3.68 1.59 7.31
CA MET A 346 -3.89 0.25 7.84
C MET A 346 -4.97 0.20 8.94
N ILE A 347 -5.07 1.25 9.77
CA ILE A 347 -6.17 1.39 10.74
C ILE A 347 -7.50 1.52 10.01
N MET A 348 -7.59 2.35 8.97
CA MET A 348 -8.82 2.50 8.18
C MET A 348 -9.25 1.18 7.51
N MET A 349 -8.30 0.35 7.04
CA MET A 349 -8.61 -0.99 6.56
C MET A 349 -9.21 -1.86 7.68
N LYS A 350 -8.60 -1.86 8.87
CA LYS A 350 -9.13 -2.63 10.01
C LYS A 350 -10.52 -2.15 10.44
N GLU A 351 -10.75 -0.84 10.46
CA GLU A 351 -12.06 -0.21 10.73
C GLU A 351 -13.12 -0.56 9.66
N MET A 352 -12.70 -0.88 8.43
CA MET A 352 -13.57 -1.38 7.37
C MET A 352 -13.94 -2.86 7.55
N GLY A 353 -13.25 -3.58 8.44
CA GLY A 353 -13.43 -5.02 8.70
C GLY A 353 -12.53 -5.93 7.88
N VAL A 354 -11.46 -5.38 7.28
CA VAL A 354 -10.44 -6.16 6.58
C VAL A 354 -9.75 -7.13 7.54
N ASN A 355 -9.59 -8.38 7.10
CA ASN A 355 -8.83 -9.41 7.83
C ASN A 355 -7.75 -10.09 6.97
N PHE A 356 -7.65 -9.73 5.70
CA PHE A 356 -6.68 -10.25 4.73
C PHE A 356 -6.18 -9.11 3.83
N ILE A 357 -4.92 -9.14 3.42
CA ILE A 357 -4.38 -8.21 2.44
C ILE A 357 -3.39 -8.91 1.53
N ARG A 358 -3.45 -8.61 0.24
CA ARG A 358 -2.35 -8.87 -0.69
C ARG A 358 -1.60 -7.55 -0.92
N LEU A 359 -0.30 -7.55 -0.64
CA LEU A 359 0.54 -6.35 -0.61
C LEU A 359 0.98 -5.90 -2.01
N GLY A 360 0.02 -5.68 -2.90
CA GLY A 360 0.28 -5.24 -4.27
C GLY A 360 1.12 -6.29 -5.01
N HIS A 361 2.16 -5.83 -5.70
CA HIS A 361 3.01 -6.65 -6.58
C HIS A 361 4.48 -6.65 -6.16
N TYR A 362 4.77 -6.49 -4.88
CA TYR A 362 6.13 -6.43 -4.37
C TYR A 362 6.16 -6.55 -2.84
N GLN A 363 7.34 -6.84 -2.30
CA GLN A 363 7.61 -6.67 -0.88
C GLN A 363 7.32 -5.24 -0.42
N GLN A 364 6.60 -5.06 0.68
CA GLN A 364 6.30 -3.73 1.23
C GLN A 364 7.13 -3.41 2.46
N SER A 365 7.06 -2.16 2.93
CA SER A 365 7.73 -1.73 4.14
C SER A 365 7.38 -2.65 5.32
N ARG A 366 8.40 -3.04 6.10
CA ARG A 366 8.22 -3.78 7.36
C ARG A 366 7.26 -3.10 8.33
N ILE A 367 7.06 -1.78 8.22
CA ILE A 367 6.05 -1.05 8.99
C ILE A 367 4.66 -1.62 8.70
N ILE A 368 4.33 -1.89 7.44
CA ILE A 368 3.05 -2.50 7.02
C ILE A 368 2.90 -3.89 7.61
N LEU A 369 3.94 -4.74 7.55
CA LEU A 369 3.89 -6.10 8.11
C LEU A 369 3.73 -6.09 9.63
N ASN A 370 4.43 -5.19 10.32
CA ASN A 370 4.24 -4.96 11.76
C ASN A 370 2.80 -4.53 12.09
N LEU A 371 2.19 -3.71 11.24
CA LEU A 371 0.79 -3.29 11.39
C LEU A 371 -0.18 -4.44 11.11
N CYS A 372 0.07 -5.28 10.10
CA CYS A 372 -0.72 -6.48 9.84
C CYS A 372 -0.67 -7.45 11.02
N ASP A 373 0.51 -7.69 11.57
CA ASP A 373 0.68 -8.50 12.79
C ASP A 373 -0.10 -7.92 13.97
N SER A 374 -0.04 -6.60 14.17
CA SER A 374 -0.66 -5.92 15.32
C SER A 374 -2.18 -5.74 15.21
N LEU A 375 -2.69 -5.57 13.99
CA LEU A 375 -4.10 -5.36 13.70
C LEU A 375 -4.85 -6.68 13.42
N GLY A 376 -4.13 -7.80 13.31
CA GLY A 376 -4.74 -9.08 12.96
C GLY A 376 -5.23 -9.09 11.52
N ILE A 377 -4.33 -8.81 10.57
CA ILE A 377 -4.59 -8.87 9.12
C ILE A 377 -3.64 -9.91 8.55
N VAL A 378 -4.18 -10.94 7.91
CA VAL A 378 -3.44 -12.01 7.23
C VAL A 378 -2.85 -11.49 5.91
N VAL A 379 -1.66 -11.96 5.52
CA VAL A 379 -0.89 -11.39 4.40
C VAL A 379 -0.55 -12.42 3.32
N TRP A 380 -0.78 -12.03 2.07
CA TRP A 380 -0.06 -12.48 0.88
C TRP A 380 0.93 -11.37 0.49
N GLU A 381 2.22 -11.69 0.40
CA GLU A 381 3.24 -10.78 -0.14
C GLU A 381 4.00 -11.46 -1.28
N GLU A 382 4.35 -10.73 -2.35
CA GLU A 382 4.89 -11.32 -3.58
C GLU A 382 6.12 -10.58 -4.14
N ILE A 383 6.90 -11.28 -4.97
CA ILE A 383 7.98 -10.63 -5.74
C ILE A 383 7.43 -9.90 -6.97
N PRO A 384 8.14 -8.87 -7.49
CA PRO A 384 7.67 -8.07 -8.62
C PRO A 384 7.82 -8.73 -9.99
N TRP A 385 7.78 -10.06 -10.09
CA TRP A 385 7.66 -10.72 -11.39
C TRP A 385 6.22 -10.56 -11.92
N CYS A 386 5.95 -9.38 -12.48
CA CYS A 386 4.64 -8.94 -12.91
C CYS A 386 4.66 -8.60 -14.41
N ARG A 387 3.90 -9.35 -15.22
CA ARG A 387 3.80 -9.24 -16.69
C ARG A 387 5.13 -9.43 -17.45
N GLY A 388 5.14 -9.10 -18.74
CA GLY A 388 6.33 -8.98 -19.58
C GLY A 388 6.82 -10.28 -20.24
N GLY A 389 6.76 -11.39 -19.51
CA GLY A 389 7.36 -12.67 -19.91
C GLY A 389 8.52 -13.03 -18.98
N LEU A 390 9.67 -13.44 -19.54
CA LEU A 390 10.84 -13.88 -18.77
C LEU A 390 12.14 -13.45 -19.46
N GLY A 391 12.95 -12.66 -18.75
CA GLY A 391 14.26 -12.21 -19.24
C GLY A 391 15.39 -13.23 -19.08
N GLY A 392 16.62 -12.75 -19.25
CA GLY A 392 17.86 -13.51 -19.14
C GLY A 392 18.31 -13.81 -17.71
N ASP A 393 19.60 -14.10 -17.54
CA ASP A 393 20.14 -14.54 -16.25
C ASP A 393 20.16 -13.43 -15.19
N VAL A 394 20.34 -12.18 -15.59
CA VAL A 394 20.30 -11.01 -14.68
C VAL A 394 18.89 -10.86 -14.08
N TYR A 395 17.86 -10.92 -14.93
CA TYR A 395 16.46 -10.90 -14.54
C TYR A 395 16.12 -12.05 -13.56
N LYS A 396 16.47 -13.28 -13.92
CA LYS A 396 16.21 -14.47 -13.08
C LYS A 396 16.98 -14.41 -11.75
N ALA A 397 18.22 -13.92 -11.76
CA ALA A 397 19.01 -13.74 -10.55
C ALA A 397 18.39 -12.68 -9.62
N GLN A 398 17.81 -11.60 -10.17
CA GLN A 398 17.05 -10.63 -9.40
C GLN A 398 15.81 -11.28 -8.77
N ALA A 399 14.98 -11.99 -9.53
CA ALA A 399 13.78 -12.63 -9.00
C ALA A 399 14.09 -13.62 -7.86
N ARG A 400 15.11 -14.48 -8.02
CA ARG A 400 15.58 -15.39 -6.95
C ARG A 400 16.05 -14.62 -5.71
N ARG A 401 16.83 -13.56 -5.91
CA ARG A 401 17.35 -12.74 -4.81
C ARG A 401 16.22 -12.06 -4.05
N MET A 402 15.30 -11.41 -4.76
CA MET A 402 14.17 -10.71 -4.13
C MET A 402 13.22 -11.68 -3.42
N LEU A 403 13.00 -12.88 -3.95
CA LEU A 403 12.22 -13.92 -3.25
C LEU A 403 12.89 -14.34 -1.95
N ARG A 404 14.20 -14.64 -2.01
CA ARG A 404 14.98 -14.97 -0.82
C ARG A 404 14.95 -13.85 0.20
N ASN A 405 15.15 -12.61 -0.25
CA ASN A 405 15.19 -11.45 0.63
C ASN A 405 13.82 -11.22 1.29
N MET A 406 12.73 -11.24 0.54
CA MET A 406 11.37 -11.12 1.07
C MET A 406 11.10 -12.18 2.14
N ILE A 407 11.36 -13.46 1.84
CA ILE A 407 11.14 -14.56 2.79
C ILE A 407 12.03 -14.39 4.02
N GLU A 408 13.35 -14.17 3.87
CA GLU A 408 14.27 -14.06 5.01
C GLU A 408 13.97 -12.83 5.87
N GLN A 409 13.56 -11.71 5.26
CA GLN A 409 13.29 -10.45 5.95
C GLN A 409 11.95 -10.49 6.68
N HIS A 410 10.93 -11.13 6.11
CA HIS A 410 9.57 -11.14 6.65
C HIS A 410 9.15 -12.47 7.29
N TYR A 411 10.09 -13.42 7.41
CA TYR A 411 9.89 -14.77 7.98
C TYR A 411 9.13 -14.80 9.32
N ASN A 412 9.42 -13.85 10.21
CA ASN A 412 8.90 -13.84 11.58
C ASN A 412 7.45 -13.35 11.69
N HIS A 413 6.91 -12.71 10.66
CA HIS A 413 5.57 -12.11 10.71
C HIS A 413 4.48 -13.18 10.75
N ALA A 414 3.70 -13.18 11.83
CA ALA A 414 2.63 -14.15 12.05
C ALA A 414 1.52 -14.03 11.00
N SER A 415 1.29 -12.80 10.52
CA SER A 415 0.33 -12.43 9.49
C SER A 415 0.56 -13.11 8.15
N VAL A 416 1.81 -13.32 7.74
CA VAL A 416 2.10 -13.89 6.43
C VAL A 416 1.75 -15.37 6.38
N ILE A 417 0.97 -15.75 5.37
CA ILE A 417 0.61 -17.14 5.07
C ILE A 417 0.98 -17.56 3.63
N ILE A 418 1.18 -16.58 2.74
CA ILE A 418 1.47 -16.81 1.31
C ILE A 418 2.69 -15.99 0.87
N TRP A 419 3.62 -16.65 0.18
CA TRP A 419 4.67 -16.04 -0.62
C TRP A 419 4.30 -16.12 -2.11
N GLY A 420 3.95 -14.98 -2.70
CA GLY A 420 3.58 -14.90 -4.11
C GLY A 420 4.81 -14.88 -5.02
N LEU A 421 4.74 -15.62 -6.13
CA LEU A 421 5.85 -15.80 -7.06
C LEU A 421 5.75 -14.92 -8.31
N GLY A 422 4.57 -14.33 -8.56
CA GLY A 422 4.33 -13.47 -9.71
C GLY A 422 2.85 -13.20 -9.98
N ASN A 423 2.61 -12.24 -10.86
CA ASN A 423 1.30 -11.77 -11.27
C ASN A 423 1.24 -11.62 -12.80
N GLU A 424 0.20 -12.19 -13.42
CA GLU A 424 -0.06 -12.04 -14.86
C GLU A 424 1.15 -12.43 -15.71
N ASN A 425 1.87 -13.48 -15.32
CA ASN A 425 3.03 -13.99 -16.06
C ASN A 425 2.65 -14.58 -17.44
N ASP A 426 1.35 -14.71 -17.70
CA ASP A 426 0.80 -15.02 -19.01
C ASP A 426 0.74 -13.80 -19.97
N TRP A 427 1.11 -12.61 -19.51
CA TRP A 427 1.11 -11.37 -20.29
C TRP A 427 2.43 -11.19 -21.07
N PRO A 428 2.46 -11.30 -22.41
CA PRO A 428 3.67 -11.10 -23.22
C PRO A 428 3.93 -9.62 -23.51
N GLY A 429 5.14 -9.27 -23.95
CA GLY A 429 5.38 -7.99 -24.63
C GLY A 429 6.74 -7.35 -24.42
N ASP A 430 7.48 -7.75 -23.37
CA ASP A 430 8.81 -7.17 -23.11
C ASP A 430 9.91 -7.80 -23.97
N PHE A 431 9.70 -9.03 -24.44
CA PHE A 431 10.69 -9.81 -25.17
C PHE A 431 10.11 -10.31 -26.50
N PRO A 432 10.94 -10.51 -27.54
CA PRO A 432 10.50 -11.06 -28.82
C PRO A 432 10.01 -12.52 -28.71
N GLU A 433 10.50 -13.26 -27.70
CA GLU A 433 10.09 -14.63 -27.39
C GLU A 433 9.17 -14.65 -26.16
N PHE A 434 8.09 -15.42 -26.24
CA PHE A 434 7.24 -15.75 -25.09
C PHE A 434 7.11 -17.28 -24.98
N ASP A 435 7.97 -17.88 -24.16
CA ASP A 435 8.07 -19.33 -24.01
C ASP A 435 7.45 -19.78 -22.68
N LYS A 436 6.31 -20.47 -22.79
CA LYS A 436 5.55 -20.98 -21.64
C LYS A 436 6.33 -22.02 -20.83
N GLU A 437 7.15 -22.86 -21.46
CA GLU A 437 7.91 -23.90 -20.75
C GLU A 437 9.08 -23.31 -19.98
N LYS A 438 9.74 -22.27 -20.53
CA LYS A 438 10.76 -21.51 -19.78
C LYS A 438 10.14 -20.81 -18.56
N ILE A 439 8.96 -20.21 -18.72
CA ILE A 439 8.21 -19.59 -17.62
C ILE A 439 7.83 -20.64 -16.56
N ARG A 440 7.26 -21.79 -16.96
CA ARG A 440 6.94 -22.90 -16.05
C ARG A 440 8.17 -23.40 -15.28
N THR A 441 9.28 -23.61 -15.98
CA THR A 441 10.53 -24.10 -15.39
C THR A 441 11.03 -23.13 -14.32
N PHE A 442 11.05 -21.83 -14.63
CA PHE A 442 11.49 -20.82 -13.66
C PHE A 442 10.48 -20.63 -12.51
N MET A 443 9.18 -20.69 -12.79
CA MET A 443 8.14 -20.67 -11.76
C MET A 443 8.29 -21.82 -10.77
N LYS A 444 8.57 -23.04 -11.28
CA LYS A 444 8.85 -24.22 -10.45
C LYS A 444 10.10 -24.05 -9.61
N GLU A 445 11.15 -23.47 -10.18
CA GLU A 445 12.39 -23.16 -9.46
C GLU A 445 12.13 -22.19 -8.28
N LEU A 446 11.36 -21.11 -8.51
CA LEU A 446 10.99 -20.16 -7.45
C LEU A 446 10.10 -20.80 -6.38
N ASN A 447 9.16 -21.66 -6.79
CA ASN A 447 8.34 -22.43 -5.86
C ASN A 447 9.20 -23.31 -4.95
N ASP A 448 10.15 -24.05 -5.52
CA ASP A 448 11.05 -24.94 -4.77
C ASP A 448 11.96 -24.15 -3.84
N LEU A 449 12.49 -23.01 -4.31
CA LEU A 449 13.27 -22.08 -3.50
C LEU A 449 12.47 -21.56 -2.31
N SER A 450 11.20 -21.17 -2.52
CA SER A 450 10.33 -20.72 -1.44
C SER A 450 10.12 -21.81 -0.38
N HIS A 451 9.82 -23.04 -0.79
CA HIS A 451 9.63 -24.17 0.13
C HIS A 451 10.91 -24.60 0.83
N GLN A 452 12.07 -24.45 0.18
CA GLN A 452 13.37 -24.67 0.80
C GLN A 452 13.66 -23.65 1.90
N LEU A 453 13.30 -22.38 1.68
CA LEU A 453 13.53 -21.29 2.63
C LEU A 453 12.52 -21.29 3.76
N ASP A 454 11.25 -21.55 3.47
CA ASP A 454 10.15 -21.54 4.42
C ASP A 454 9.07 -22.57 4.05
N PRO A 455 9.17 -23.82 4.54
CA PRO A 455 8.17 -24.84 4.27
C PRO A 455 6.85 -24.63 5.06
N THR A 456 6.76 -23.58 5.88
CA THR A 456 5.61 -23.35 6.77
C THR A 456 4.53 -22.47 6.15
N ARG A 457 4.79 -21.92 4.96
CA ARG A 457 3.90 -21.04 4.21
C ARG A 457 3.63 -21.58 2.82
N LYS A 458 2.55 -21.09 2.21
CA LYS A 458 2.12 -21.50 0.87
C LYS A 458 2.74 -20.60 -0.19
N THR A 459 2.99 -21.14 -1.37
CA THR A 459 3.27 -20.32 -2.56
C THR A 459 1.97 -19.99 -3.28
N ALA A 460 1.94 -18.84 -3.96
CA ALA A 460 0.82 -18.51 -4.83
C ALA A 460 1.25 -17.73 -6.07
N ILE A 461 0.38 -17.72 -7.08
CA ILE A 461 0.42 -16.79 -8.21
C ILE A 461 -0.98 -16.33 -8.56
N ARG A 462 -1.06 -15.21 -9.28
CA ARG A 462 -2.29 -14.74 -9.91
C ARG A 462 -2.17 -14.74 -11.43
N ARG A 463 -3.19 -15.30 -12.09
CA ARG A 463 -3.43 -15.27 -13.54
C ARG A 463 -2.23 -15.74 -14.37
N CYS A 464 -2.01 -17.05 -14.35
CA CYS A 464 -1.13 -17.73 -15.30
C CYS A 464 -1.59 -19.19 -15.37
N ASP A 465 -2.61 -19.45 -16.19
CA ASP A 465 -3.34 -20.73 -16.18
C ASP A 465 -2.42 -21.92 -16.46
N PHE A 466 -1.42 -21.72 -17.34
CA PHE A 466 -0.43 -22.74 -17.67
C PHE A 466 0.63 -22.95 -16.57
N CYS A 467 0.55 -22.27 -15.41
CA CYS A 467 1.41 -22.49 -14.25
C CYS A 467 0.63 -22.86 -12.97
N LYS A 468 -0.70 -22.99 -13.03
CA LYS A 468 -1.55 -23.18 -11.84
C LYS A 468 -1.31 -24.50 -11.08
N ASP A 469 -0.71 -25.48 -11.74
CA ASP A 469 -0.32 -26.79 -11.19
C ASP A 469 0.99 -26.74 -10.38
N ILE A 470 1.74 -25.64 -10.44
CA ILE A 470 3.06 -25.51 -9.81
C ILE A 470 2.96 -25.04 -8.36
N VAL A 471 2.08 -24.08 -8.08
CA VAL A 471 1.98 -23.41 -6.77
C VAL A 471 1.00 -24.10 -5.83
N ASP A 472 1.10 -23.81 -4.53
CA ASP A 472 0.14 -24.32 -3.56
C ASP A 472 -1.27 -23.71 -3.75
N VAL A 473 -1.36 -22.39 -3.92
CA VAL A 473 -2.63 -21.65 -3.99
C VAL A 473 -2.69 -20.85 -5.29
N TYR A 474 -3.81 -20.91 -6.00
CA TYR A 474 -3.97 -20.24 -7.29
C TYR A 474 -5.13 -19.23 -7.29
N SER A 475 -4.89 -18.06 -7.88
CA SER A 475 -5.94 -17.10 -8.24
C SER A 475 -6.04 -16.96 -9.75
N PRO A 476 -7.22 -17.20 -10.37
CA PRO A 476 -7.49 -16.76 -11.73
C PRO A 476 -7.78 -15.24 -11.77
N SER A 477 -8.15 -14.73 -12.95
CA SER A 477 -8.74 -13.40 -13.14
C SER A 477 -10.27 -13.52 -13.15
N ILE A 478 -10.95 -12.84 -12.22
CA ILE A 478 -12.42 -12.79 -12.15
C ILE A 478 -12.85 -11.36 -11.81
N TRP A 479 -13.34 -10.64 -12.81
CA TRP A 479 -13.76 -9.23 -12.77
C TRP A 479 -15.22 -9.07 -13.24
N ALA A 480 -16.12 -9.86 -12.65
CA ALA A 480 -17.52 -9.93 -13.03
C ALA A 480 -18.19 -8.55 -12.90
N GLY A 481 -18.68 -8.01 -14.02
CA GLY A 481 -19.28 -6.68 -14.07
C GLY A 481 -18.26 -5.54 -14.19
N TRP A 482 -17.00 -5.80 -14.51
CA TRP A 482 -16.06 -4.73 -14.83
C TRP A 482 -15.43 -4.91 -16.21
N TYR A 483 -14.39 -5.74 -16.29
CA TYR A 483 -13.73 -6.04 -17.55
C TYR A 483 -14.53 -7.01 -18.42
N ARG A 484 -15.37 -7.86 -17.81
CA ARG A 484 -16.19 -8.82 -18.55
C ARG A 484 -17.44 -9.25 -17.78
N GLY A 485 -18.48 -9.60 -18.54
CA GLY A 485 -19.74 -10.11 -18.00
C GLY A 485 -20.50 -9.10 -17.15
N ILE A 486 -21.43 -9.59 -16.35
CA ILE A 486 -22.22 -8.81 -15.39
C ILE A 486 -21.90 -9.26 -13.97
N TYR A 487 -21.99 -8.37 -12.97
CA TYR A 487 -21.60 -8.72 -11.60
C TYR A 487 -22.45 -9.85 -11.00
N THR A 488 -23.64 -10.10 -11.54
CA THR A 488 -24.52 -11.20 -11.10
C THR A 488 -24.00 -12.59 -11.45
N GLU A 489 -23.00 -12.70 -12.34
CA GLU A 489 -22.32 -13.96 -12.69
C GLU A 489 -21.19 -14.33 -11.72
N TYR A 490 -20.88 -13.45 -10.75
CA TYR A 490 -19.75 -13.62 -9.83
C TYR A 490 -19.71 -15.02 -9.18
N LYS A 491 -20.81 -15.46 -8.56
CA LYS A 491 -20.85 -16.73 -7.84
C LYS A 491 -20.63 -17.93 -8.76
N SER A 492 -21.31 -17.98 -9.90
CA SER A 492 -21.21 -19.11 -10.84
C SER A 492 -19.81 -19.21 -11.44
N VAL A 493 -19.23 -18.09 -11.89
CA VAL A 493 -17.85 -18.08 -12.44
C VAL A 493 -16.83 -18.46 -11.36
N THR A 494 -17.00 -17.95 -10.14
CA THR A 494 -16.11 -18.31 -9.02
C THR A 494 -16.20 -19.80 -8.70
N GLU A 495 -17.39 -20.39 -8.75
CA GLU A 495 -17.57 -21.84 -8.50
C GLU A 495 -16.92 -22.69 -9.60
N GLU A 496 -17.00 -22.28 -10.86
CA GLU A 496 -16.33 -22.95 -11.97
C GLU A 496 -14.81 -22.91 -11.84
N GLU A 497 -14.25 -21.74 -11.53
CA GLU A 497 -12.81 -21.59 -11.33
C GLU A 497 -12.30 -22.32 -10.09
N PHE A 498 -13.06 -22.30 -9.00
CA PHE A 498 -12.76 -23.04 -7.78
C PHE A 498 -12.56 -24.53 -8.05
N LYS A 499 -13.36 -25.13 -8.93
CA LYS A 499 -13.27 -26.56 -9.31
C LYS A 499 -12.03 -26.91 -10.13
N LYS A 500 -11.29 -25.92 -10.66
CA LYS A 500 -10.12 -26.15 -11.53
C LYS A 500 -8.80 -26.32 -10.78
N VAL A 501 -8.76 -25.98 -9.49
CA VAL A 501 -7.52 -25.97 -8.70
C VAL A 501 -7.73 -26.53 -7.30
N LYS A 502 -6.67 -27.11 -6.74
CA LYS A 502 -6.70 -27.75 -5.42
C LYS A 502 -7.01 -26.76 -4.29
N HIS A 503 -6.37 -25.59 -4.32
CA HIS A 503 -6.60 -24.50 -3.39
C HIS A 503 -6.83 -23.22 -4.16
N PHE A 504 -8.06 -22.75 -4.14
CA PHE A 504 -8.50 -21.54 -4.81
C PHE A 504 -8.48 -20.36 -3.84
N LEU A 505 -8.01 -19.19 -4.28
CA LEU A 505 -8.18 -17.92 -3.58
C LEU A 505 -8.38 -16.83 -4.64
N HIS A 506 -9.46 -16.05 -4.55
CA HIS A 506 -9.74 -15.03 -5.55
C HIS A 506 -9.16 -13.68 -5.15
N VAL A 507 -8.02 -13.29 -5.71
CA VAL A 507 -7.45 -11.96 -5.52
C VAL A 507 -7.62 -11.12 -6.79
N GLU A 508 -8.09 -9.89 -6.58
CA GLU A 508 -8.49 -8.88 -7.55
C GLU A 508 -9.89 -9.05 -8.14
N TRP A 509 -10.76 -8.11 -7.75
CA TRP A 509 -12.08 -7.83 -8.29
C TRP A 509 -12.49 -6.41 -7.87
N GLY A 510 -13.53 -5.85 -8.47
CA GLY A 510 -13.99 -4.49 -8.21
C GLY A 510 -14.23 -3.74 -9.52
N GLY A 511 -14.16 -2.42 -9.49
CA GLY A 511 -14.36 -1.55 -10.65
C GLY A 511 -14.06 -0.10 -10.29
N ASP A 512 -13.73 0.72 -11.29
CA ASP A 512 -13.35 2.10 -11.08
C ASP A 512 -14.57 2.95 -10.69
N SER A 513 -14.36 3.89 -9.79
CA SER A 513 -15.33 4.93 -9.48
C SER A 513 -14.66 6.28 -9.33
N HIS A 514 -15.16 7.26 -10.08
CA HIS A 514 -14.72 8.64 -9.97
C HIS A 514 -15.39 9.28 -8.76
N ALA A 515 -14.61 9.51 -7.70
CA ALA A 515 -15.12 10.03 -6.43
C ALA A 515 -15.93 11.33 -6.62
N GLY A 516 -17.15 11.34 -6.07
CA GLY A 516 -18.13 12.42 -6.22
C GLY A 516 -19.04 12.32 -7.46
N ARG A 517 -18.86 11.32 -8.33
CA ARG A 517 -19.74 11.03 -9.47
C ARG A 517 -20.80 10.02 -9.07
N HIS A 518 -22.06 10.38 -9.28
CA HIS A 518 -23.24 9.56 -8.96
C HIS A 518 -24.16 9.43 -10.17
N SER A 519 -25.12 8.52 -10.11
CA SER A 519 -26.03 8.20 -11.19
C SER A 519 -27.39 7.79 -10.62
N GLU A 520 -28.47 8.37 -11.15
CA GLU A 520 -29.83 7.92 -10.89
C GLU A 520 -30.16 6.58 -11.57
N ASN A 521 -29.31 6.12 -12.51
CA ASN A 521 -29.47 4.85 -13.22
C ASN A 521 -28.13 4.10 -13.31
N PRO A 522 -27.60 3.61 -12.16
CA PRO A 522 -26.25 3.03 -12.07
C PRO A 522 -26.03 1.84 -13.02
N ASP A 523 -27.06 1.04 -13.28
CA ASP A 523 -26.95 -0.21 -14.04
C ASP A 523 -27.30 -0.03 -15.52
N LYS A 524 -27.43 1.23 -16.01
CA LYS A 524 -27.79 1.52 -17.40
C LYS A 524 -26.87 0.83 -18.40
N ALA A 525 -25.55 0.85 -18.13
CA ALA A 525 -24.56 0.22 -19.00
C ALA A 525 -24.77 -1.31 -19.09
N LEU A 526 -25.22 -1.95 -18.00
CA LEU A 526 -25.46 -3.40 -17.97
C LEU A 526 -26.57 -3.84 -18.92
N GLN A 527 -27.52 -2.97 -19.25
CA GLN A 527 -28.61 -3.30 -20.19
C GLN A 527 -28.09 -3.61 -21.60
N ALA A 528 -26.94 -3.04 -21.97
CA ALA A 528 -26.27 -3.31 -23.23
C ALA A 528 -25.28 -4.49 -23.13
N LEU A 529 -24.97 -4.97 -21.92
CA LEU A 529 -24.07 -6.08 -21.68
C LEU A 529 -24.85 -7.39 -21.71
N LYS A 530 -24.26 -8.43 -22.30
CA LYS A 530 -24.77 -9.80 -22.22
C LYS A 530 -24.01 -10.56 -21.15
N ALA A 531 -24.72 -11.40 -20.40
CA ALA A 531 -24.10 -12.45 -19.60
C ALA A 531 -23.14 -13.23 -20.52
N ALA A 532 -21.88 -13.34 -20.09
CA ALA A 532 -20.80 -13.85 -20.93
C ALA A 532 -20.42 -15.30 -20.60
N GLY A 533 -20.92 -15.85 -19.49
CA GLY A 533 -20.47 -17.14 -18.95
C GLY A 533 -18.99 -17.15 -18.54
N ALA A 534 -18.36 -15.98 -18.48
CA ALA A 534 -16.95 -15.77 -18.15
C ALA A 534 -16.77 -14.35 -17.62
N ALA A 535 -15.78 -14.15 -16.75
CA ALA A 535 -15.50 -12.86 -16.13
C ALA A 535 -14.00 -12.51 -16.11
N ASP A 536 -13.19 -13.20 -16.92
CA ASP A 536 -11.74 -12.99 -16.96
C ASP A 536 -11.35 -11.72 -17.74
N GLU A 537 -10.35 -11.01 -17.23
CA GLU A 537 -9.66 -9.94 -17.97
C GLU A 537 -8.71 -10.54 -19.00
N ARG A 538 -8.88 -10.15 -20.26
CA ARG A 538 -8.01 -10.54 -21.38
C ARG A 538 -7.28 -9.33 -21.94
N ALA A 539 -6.28 -9.60 -22.79
CA ALA A 539 -5.56 -8.56 -23.52
C ALA A 539 -6.54 -7.60 -24.22
N GLY A 540 -6.41 -6.30 -23.92
CA GLY A 540 -7.25 -5.23 -24.45
C GLY A 540 -8.46 -4.85 -23.58
N ASP A 541 -8.91 -5.67 -22.63
CA ASP A 541 -10.10 -5.34 -21.82
C ASP A 541 -9.86 -4.15 -20.86
N ALA A 542 -8.62 -3.96 -20.41
CA ALA A 542 -8.20 -2.81 -19.61
C ALA A 542 -8.15 -1.49 -20.38
N SER A 543 -8.08 -1.54 -21.71
CA SER A 543 -8.06 -0.36 -22.58
C SER A 543 -9.43 0.31 -22.63
N LEU A 544 -9.46 1.64 -22.74
CA LEU A 544 -10.68 2.40 -23.03
C LEU A 544 -11.11 2.28 -24.50
N PHE A 545 -10.29 1.66 -25.35
CA PHE A 545 -10.52 1.56 -26.79
C PHE A 545 -10.75 0.11 -27.21
N GLY A 546 -11.62 -0.09 -28.20
CA GLY A 546 -11.88 -1.40 -28.81
C GLY A 546 -12.52 -2.42 -27.86
N GLY A 547 -12.46 -3.69 -28.26
CA GLY A 547 -13.04 -4.83 -27.53
C GLY A 547 -14.58 -4.82 -27.44
N ALA A 548 -15.13 -5.90 -26.86
CA ALA A 548 -16.56 -6.05 -26.64
C ALA A 548 -17.13 -5.02 -25.65
N ALA A 549 -18.46 -4.88 -25.60
CA ALA A 549 -19.10 -4.04 -24.61
C ALA A 549 -18.80 -4.55 -23.19
N ARG A 550 -18.45 -3.64 -22.27
CA ARG A 550 -18.06 -3.94 -20.88
C ARG A 550 -18.16 -2.70 -20.01
N ALA A 551 -18.46 -2.86 -18.72
CA ALA A 551 -18.64 -1.74 -17.80
C ALA A 551 -17.37 -0.87 -17.64
N SER A 552 -16.18 -1.45 -17.75
CA SER A 552 -14.91 -0.69 -17.69
C SER A 552 -14.77 0.35 -18.82
N LYS A 553 -15.45 0.16 -19.95
CA LYS A 553 -15.42 1.06 -21.11
C LYS A 553 -16.72 1.85 -21.26
N ASP A 554 -17.86 1.17 -21.11
CA ASP A 554 -19.18 1.71 -21.43
C ASP A 554 -19.97 2.17 -20.19
N GLY A 555 -19.45 1.91 -18.99
CA GLY A 555 -20.01 2.39 -17.72
C GLY A 555 -19.70 3.87 -17.50
N ASP A 556 -20.46 4.51 -16.61
CA ASP A 556 -20.29 5.93 -16.26
C ASP A 556 -19.19 6.18 -15.21
N TRP A 557 -18.61 5.11 -14.65
CA TRP A 557 -17.63 5.13 -13.57
C TRP A 557 -18.16 5.87 -12.32
N SER A 558 -19.47 5.79 -12.08
CA SER A 558 -20.10 6.36 -10.90
C SER A 558 -19.84 5.52 -9.64
N GLU A 559 -19.81 6.18 -8.49
CA GLU A 559 -19.85 5.52 -7.18
C GLU A 559 -21.14 4.68 -7.03
N SER A 560 -22.22 5.08 -7.71
CA SER A 560 -23.50 4.37 -7.70
C SER A 560 -23.37 2.94 -8.21
N TYR A 561 -22.65 2.76 -9.32
CA TYR A 561 -22.41 1.45 -9.92
C TYR A 561 -21.52 0.55 -9.05
N ILE A 562 -20.36 1.05 -8.63
CA ILE A 562 -19.43 0.23 -7.83
C ILE A 562 -20.05 -0.20 -6.50
N CYS A 563 -20.90 0.63 -5.89
CA CYS A 563 -21.61 0.27 -4.68
C CYS A 563 -22.57 -0.92 -4.91
N ASN A 564 -23.26 -0.98 -6.05
CA ASN A 564 -24.11 -2.13 -6.41
C ASN A 564 -23.26 -3.38 -6.67
N LEU A 565 -22.15 -3.24 -7.41
CA LEU A 565 -21.22 -4.33 -7.70
C LEU A 565 -20.67 -4.93 -6.39
N VAL A 566 -20.18 -4.09 -5.48
CA VAL A 566 -19.61 -4.53 -4.20
C VAL A 566 -20.67 -5.18 -3.32
N ASP A 567 -21.85 -4.55 -3.17
CA ASP A 567 -22.97 -5.09 -2.38
C ASP A 567 -23.37 -6.50 -2.87
N TRP A 568 -23.44 -6.68 -4.19
CA TRP A 568 -23.69 -7.99 -4.78
C TRP A 568 -22.61 -9.02 -4.44
N HIS A 569 -21.33 -8.69 -4.61
CA HIS A 569 -20.24 -9.63 -4.32
C HIS A 569 -20.24 -10.05 -2.85
N LEU A 570 -20.44 -9.10 -1.93
CA LEU A 570 -20.42 -9.36 -0.49
C LEU A 570 -21.57 -10.25 -0.03
N LYS A 571 -22.81 -10.02 -0.51
CA LYS A 571 -23.94 -10.89 -0.15
C LYS A 571 -23.84 -12.28 -0.75
N GLU A 572 -23.26 -12.44 -1.95
CA GLU A 572 -23.03 -13.76 -2.53
C GLU A 572 -21.99 -14.56 -1.72
N GLN A 573 -20.90 -13.93 -1.25
CA GLN A 573 -19.86 -14.58 -0.45
C GLN A 573 -20.39 -15.23 0.85
N GLU A 574 -21.45 -14.67 1.45
CA GLU A 574 -22.11 -15.27 2.62
C GLU A 574 -22.73 -16.65 2.31
N THR A 575 -23.05 -16.92 1.04
CA THR A 575 -23.66 -18.17 0.56
C THR A 575 -22.66 -19.14 -0.08
N MET A 576 -21.36 -18.86 0.04
CA MET A 576 -20.27 -19.66 -0.54
C MET A 576 -19.43 -20.30 0.59
N PRO A 577 -19.93 -21.36 1.26
CA PRO A 577 -19.25 -21.97 2.41
C PRO A 577 -17.90 -22.62 2.04
N TRP A 578 -17.73 -22.98 0.77
CA TRP A 578 -16.51 -23.55 0.20
C TRP A 578 -15.42 -22.51 -0.10
N LEU A 579 -15.77 -21.23 -0.17
CA LEU A 579 -14.85 -20.16 -0.54
C LEU A 579 -13.84 -19.92 0.59
N THR A 580 -12.55 -19.90 0.22
CA THR A 580 -11.44 -19.47 1.09
C THR A 580 -11.57 -18.00 1.46
N GLY A 581 -11.80 -17.17 0.45
CA GLY A 581 -12.15 -15.76 0.54
C GLY A 581 -11.76 -15.03 -0.72
N THR A 582 -11.77 -13.70 -0.64
CA THR A 582 -11.37 -12.86 -1.77
C THR A 582 -10.56 -11.66 -1.32
N ALA A 583 -9.91 -10.96 -2.26
CA ALA A 583 -9.36 -9.64 -2.03
C ALA A 583 -9.78 -8.65 -3.12
N GLN A 584 -10.52 -7.59 -2.73
CA GLN A 584 -10.90 -6.50 -3.63
C GLN A 584 -9.66 -5.70 -4.06
N TRP A 585 -9.60 -5.27 -5.32
CA TRP A 585 -8.51 -4.47 -5.85
C TRP A 585 -8.95 -3.04 -6.15
N PRO A 586 -8.32 -2.02 -5.55
CA PRO A 586 -7.54 -2.01 -4.30
C PRO A 586 -8.28 -1.25 -3.18
N PHE A 587 -7.67 -1.14 -2.00
CA PHE A 587 -8.23 -0.32 -0.91
C PHE A 587 -8.30 1.16 -1.26
N LYS A 588 -7.22 1.67 -1.84
CA LYS A 588 -7.02 3.09 -2.10
C LYS A 588 -6.65 3.32 -3.55
N ASP A 589 -7.19 4.38 -4.15
CA ASP A 589 -6.76 4.84 -5.47
C ASP A 589 -5.25 5.03 -5.49
N PHE A 590 -4.62 4.70 -6.62
CA PHE A 590 -3.17 4.79 -6.77
C PHE A 590 -2.78 5.13 -8.21
N SER A 591 -1.61 5.73 -8.37
CA SER A 591 -1.07 6.15 -9.66
C SER A 591 -0.62 4.98 -10.54
N THR A 592 -0.83 5.09 -11.84
CA THR A 592 -0.42 4.14 -12.88
C THR A 592 -0.05 4.84 -14.18
N PRO A 593 1.09 4.51 -14.81
CA PRO A 593 1.55 5.19 -16.02
C PRO A 593 0.75 4.80 -17.28
N VAL A 594 -0.06 3.73 -17.23
CA VAL A 594 -0.74 3.17 -18.42
C VAL A 594 -2.18 3.64 -18.59
N ARG A 595 -2.64 4.62 -17.80
CA ARG A 595 -4.02 5.14 -17.85
C ARG A 595 -4.09 6.68 -17.96
N PRO A 596 -3.46 7.30 -18.96
CA PRO A 596 -3.46 8.76 -19.12
C PRO A 596 -4.88 9.34 -19.29
N ASP A 597 -5.82 8.56 -19.84
CA ASP A 597 -7.16 9.01 -20.21
C ASP A 597 -8.26 8.70 -19.16
N ASN A 598 -7.88 8.16 -17.99
CA ASN A 598 -8.83 7.90 -16.91
C ASN A 598 -9.44 9.21 -16.36
N PRO A 599 -10.67 9.22 -15.81
CA PRO A 599 -11.31 10.44 -15.29
C PRO A 599 -10.44 11.34 -14.41
N ILE A 600 -9.54 10.73 -13.64
CA ILE A 600 -8.33 11.37 -13.14
C ILE A 600 -7.14 10.77 -13.93
N PRO A 601 -6.40 11.58 -14.71
CA PRO A 601 -5.28 11.10 -15.51
C PRO A 601 -4.26 10.33 -14.67
N TYR A 602 -3.76 9.23 -15.24
CA TYR A 602 -2.75 8.35 -14.64
C TYR A 602 -3.16 7.74 -13.29
N MET A 603 -4.45 7.60 -13.00
CA MET A 603 -4.94 7.00 -11.76
C MET A 603 -5.73 5.73 -12.01
N ASN A 604 -5.44 4.66 -11.27
CA ASN A 604 -6.37 3.56 -11.08
C ASN A 604 -7.36 3.97 -9.98
N GLN A 605 -8.65 4.04 -10.31
CA GLN A 605 -9.70 4.65 -9.47
C GLN A 605 -10.64 3.60 -8.87
N LYS A 606 -10.19 2.33 -8.81
CA LYS A 606 -10.95 1.22 -8.21
C LYS A 606 -10.95 1.24 -6.68
N GLY A 607 -10.21 2.16 -6.07
CA GLY A 607 -10.13 2.32 -4.63
C GLY A 607 -11.49 2.60 -4.02
N VAL A 608 -11.72 2.07 -2.82
CA VAL A 608 -12.86 2.46 -1.96
C VAL A 608 -12.53 3.68 -1.10
N VAL A 609 -11.31 4.19 -1.23
CA VAL A 609 -10.78 5.40 -0.62
C VAL A 609 -10.00 6.14 -1.71
N GLU A 610 -10.09 7.47 -1.77
CA GLU A 610 -9.25 8.30 -2.64
C GLU A 610 -7.78 8.24 -2.22
N ARG A 611 -6.87 8.68 -3.11
CA ARG A 611 -5.42 8.59 -2.90
C ARG A 611 -4.91 9.33 -1.64
N ASP A 612 -5.69 10.28 -1.12
CA ASP A 612 -5.42 11.08 0.08
C ASP A 612 -6.12 10.59 1.36
N LEU A 613 -6.70 9.39 1.33
CA LEU A 613 -7.47 8.77 2.42
C LEU A 613 -8.91 9.27 2.62
N THR A 614 -9.46 10.07 1.70
CA THR A 614 -10.89 10.40 1.70
C THR A 614 -11.73 9.16 1.39
N LYS A 615 -12.64 8.77 2.29
CA LYS A 615 -13.48 7.57 2.13
C LYS A 615 -14.52 7.79 1.01
N LYS A 616 -14.57 6.88 0.05
CA LYS A 616 -15.65 6.82 -0.96
C LYS A 616 -16.88 6.12 -0.38
N GLU A 617 -18.01 6.21 -1.04
CA GLU A 617 -19.26 5.57 -0.65
C GLU A 617 -19.11 4.04 -0.52
N ALA A 618 -18.29 3.43 -1.39
CA ALA A 618 -18.01 2.00 -1.39
C ALA A 618 -17.31 1.51 -0.09
N TYR A 619 -16.57 2.36 0.63
CA TYR A 619 -15.96 2.01 1.92
C TYR A 619 -17.03 1.55 2.92
N TYR A 620 -18.14 2.26 2.96
CA TYR A 620 -19.23 2.00 3.90
C TYR A 620 -20.05 0.77 3.51
N VAL A 621 -20.05 0.38 2.22
CA VAL A 621 -20.60 -0.90 1.78
C VAL A 621 -19.83 -2.04 2.44
N PHE A 622 -18.51 -2.08 2.29
CA PHE A 622 -17.67 -3.08 2.97
C PHE A 622 -17.85 -3.05 4.50
N GLN A 623 -17.78 -1.87 5.10
CA GLN A 623 -17.92 -1.71 6.55
C GLN A 623 -19.25 -2.28 7.08
N SER A 624 -20.35 -2.09 6.35
CA SER A 624 -21.68 -2.58 6.71
C SER A 624 -21.84 -4.11 6.67
N TYR A 625 -20.97 -4.81 5.93
CA TYR A 625 -20.95 -6.27 5.86
C TYR A 625 -19.92 -6.90 6.80
N TRP A 626 -18.78 -6.24 7.01
CA TRP A 626 -17.62 -6.89 7.62
C TRP A 626 -17.41 -6.58 9.10
N THR A 627 -18.03 -5.55 9.64
CA THR A 627 -17.78 -5.09 11.02
C THR A 627 -18.86 -5.48 12.03
N GLY A 628 -18.45 -5.62 13.29
CA GLY A 628 -19.36 -5.82 14.42
C GLY A 628 -19.84 -4.52 15.07
N GLN A 629 -19.03 -3.46 15.04
CA GLN A 629 -19.33 -2.15 15.64
C GLN A 629 -20.49 -1.47 14.93
N PRO A 630 -21.59 -1.08 15.61
CA PRO A 630 -22.74 -0.47 14.96
C PRO A 630 -22.38 0.76 14.13
N MET A 631 -22.81 0.76 12.87
CA MET A 631 -22.64 1.89 11.95
C MET A 631 -23.85 2.03 11.04
N VAL A 632 -24.06 3.23 10.51
CA VAL A 632 -25.07 3.54 9.50
C VAL A 632 -24.53 4.62 8.59
N HIS A 633 -24.76 4.47 7.29
CA HIS A 633 -24.33 5.41 6.26
C HIS A 633 -25.38 5.50 5.17
N ILE A 634 -25.93 6.69 4.96
CA ILE A 634 -26.83 6.99 3.85
C ILE A 634 -25.97 7.17 2.60
N TYR A 635 -26.25 6.41 1.54
CA TYR A 635 -25.56 6.63 0.27
C TYR A 635 -25.84 8.04 -0.28
N GLY A 636 -24.79 8.80 -0.60
CA GLY A 636 -24.89 10.10 -1.25
C GLY A 636 -24.40 11.29 -0.41
N HIS A 637 -23.46 11.09 0.52
CA HIS A 637 -22.78 12.18 1.23
C HIS A 637 -22.03 13.12 0.28
N SER A 638 -21.46 12.57 -0.80
CA SER A 638 -20.81 13.33 -1.86
C SER A 638 -21.74 13.67 -3.04
N TRP A 639 -23.06 13.47 -2.92
CA TRP A 639 -24.05 13.71 -3.98
C TRP A 639 -24.93 14.94 -3.70
N PRO A 640 -24.47 16.17 -4.06
CA PRO A 640 -25.13 17.40 -3.66
C PRO A 640 -26.44 17.70 -4.42
N VAL A 641 -26.62 17.11 -5.61
CA VAL A 641 -27.80 17.35 -6.47
C VAL A 641 -28.29 16.04 -7.08
N ARG A 642 -29.47 15.59 -6.65
CA ARG A 642 -30.24 14.50 -7.27
C ARG A 642 -31.21 15.03 -8.31
N TRP A 643 -31.72 14.18 -9.19
CA TRP A 643 -32.58 14.63 -10.29
C TRP A 643 -33.62 13.61 -10.73
N GLY A 644 -34.66 14.10 -11.38
CA GLY A 644 -35.73 13.28 -11.94
C GLY A 644 -36.98 14.08 -12.23
N ALA A 645 -38.02 13.40 -12.72
CA ALA A 645 -39.31 14.05 -12.90
C ALA A 645 -39.91 14.47 -11.55
N ALA A 646 -40.77 15.47 -11.58
CA ALA A 646 -41.62 15.80 -10.43
C ALA A 646 -42.46 14.57 -10.07
N GLU A 647 -42.66 14.32 -8.77
CA GLU A 647 -43.39 13.17 -8.24
C GLU A 647 -42.78 11.79 -8.52
N GLU A 648 -41.63 11.71 -9.21
CA GLU A 648 -40.92 10.45 -9.42
C GLU A 648 -40.40 9.90 -8.08
N GLU A 649 -40.64 8.61 -7.84
CA GLU A 649 -40.02 7.93 -6.71
C GLU A 649 -38.55 7.67 -6.98
N LYS A 650 -37.71 8.08 -6.03
CA LYS A 650 -36.26 7.89 -6.06
C LYS A 650 -35.85 6.94 -4.95
N MET A 651 -34.96 6.01 -5.30
CA MET A 651 -34.41 5.08 -4.32
C MET A 651 -33.38 5.79 -3.43
N VAL A 652 -33.49 5.56 -2.13
CA VAL A 652 -32.48 5.89 -1.11
C VAL A 652 -31.96 4.57 -0.55
N LYS A 653 -30.63 4.40 -0.57
CA LYS A 653 -29.94 3.24 -0.01
C LYS A 653 -29.26 3.63 1.30
N VAL A 654 -29.31 2.74 2.29
CA VAL A 654 -28.62 2.88 3.56
C VAL A 654 -27.75 1.65 3.78
N TYR A 655 -26.44 1.84 3.91
CA TYR A 655 -25.50 0.79 4.25
C TYR A 655 -25.31 0.78 5.77
N SER A 656 -25.72 -0.31 6.43
CA SER A 656 -25.65 -0.44 7.88
C SER A 656 -25.48 -1.91 8.28
N ASN A 657 -24.82 -2.15 9.41
CA ASN A 657 -24.75 -3.47 10.06
C ASN A 657 -25.71 -3.60 11.26
N CYS A 658 -26.65 -2.67 11.40
CA CYS A 658 -27.72 -2.70 12.40
C CYS A 658 -28.85 -3.68 11.99
N ASP A 659 -29.66 -4.09 12.97
CA ASP A 659 -30.74 -5.07 12.76
C ASP A 659 -31.91 -4.46 11.97
N GLU A 660 -32.15 -3.17 12.17
CA GLU A 660 -33.18 -2.39 11.49
C GLU A 660 -32.79 -0.91 11.39
N ALA A 661 -33.39 -0.21 10.44
CA ALA A 661 -33.23 1.23 10.27
C ALA A 661 -34.56 1.89 9.88
N GLU A 662 -34.78 3.11 10.35
CA GLU A 662 -35.91 3.97 9.99
C GLU A 662 -35.39 5.20 9.23
N LEU A 663 -35.97 5.44 8.05
CA LEU A 663 -35.66 6.60 7.21
C LEU A 663 -36.67 7.71 7.46
N PHE A 664 -36.18 8.94 7.57
CA PHE A 664 -36.98 10.16 7.63
C PHE A 664 -36.59 11.08 6.47
N LEU A 665 -37.56 11.51 5.68
CA LEU A 665 -37.39 12.54 4.64
C LEU A 665 -38.13 13.80 5.09
N ASN A 666 -37.41 14.90 5.23
CA ASN A 666 -37.94 16.20 5.67
C ASN A 666 -38.77 16.09 6.97
N GLY A 667 -38.29 15.27 7.92
CA GLY A 667 -38.94 15.01 9.20
C GLY A 667 -40.07 13.97 9.19
N LYS A 668 -40.52 13.51 8.01
CA LYS A 668 -41.55 12.46 7.87
C LYS A 668 -40.92 11.08 7.81
N SER A 669 -41.38 10.15 8.66
CA SER A 669 -40.96 8.74 8.61
C SER A 669 -41.47 8.05 7.34
N TYR A 670 -40.61 7.22 6.76
CA TYR A 670 -40.90 6.28 5.67
C TYR A 670 -40.87 4.82 6.13
N GLY A 671 -40.96 4.61 7.45
CA GLY A 671 -41.08 3.31 8.09
C GLY A 671 -39.75 2.59 8.32
N VAL A 672 -39.81 1.65 9.26
CA VAL A 672 -38.69 0.79 9.65
C VAL A 672 -38.51 -0.33 8.62
N LYS A 673 -37.28 -0.59 8.21
CA LYS A 673 -36.89 -1.81 7.47
C LYS A 673 -35.89 -2.62 8.26
N LYS A 674 -36.02 -3.94 8.17
CA LYS A 674 -35.08 -4.89 8.79
C LYS A 674 -33.99 -5.26 7.81
N ARG A 675 -32.77 -5.41 8.32
CA ARG A 675 -31.62 -5.80 7.52
C ARG A 675 -31.71 -7.29 7.16
N SER A 676 -31.58 -7.60 5.88
CA SER A 676 -31.47 -8.94 5.33
C SER A 676 -30.46 -8.91 4.17
N THR A 677 -29.28 -9.51 4.35
CA THR A 677 -28.17 -9.41 3.38
C THR A 677 -28.54 -9.93 1.99
N GLN A 678 -29.44 -10.91 1.93
CA GLN A 678 -29.89 -11.49 0.67
C GLN A 678 -30.96 -10.65 -0.05
N ASP A 679 -31.58 -9.68 0.64
CA ASP A 679 -32.53 -8.72 0.05
C ASP A 679 -31.79 -7.57 -0.64
N PHE A 680 -31.15 -7.86 -1.77
CA PHE A 680 -30.40 -6.88 -2.55
C PHE A 680 -31.31 -5.81 -3.20
N PRO A 681 -30.88 -4.54 -3.31
CA PRO A 681 -29.66 -3.95 -2.76
C PRO A 681 -29.82 -3.42 -1.32
N ALA A 682 -28.69 -3.01 -0.74
CA ALA A 682 -28.52 -2.42 0.58
C ALA A 682 -29.05 -3.31 1.72
N ALA A 683 -28.96 -4.63 1.56
CA ALA A 683 -29.45 -5.62 2.52
C ALA A 683 -30.88 -5.32 3.02
N GLY A 684 -31.79 -4.92 2.13
CA GLY A 684 -33.18 -4.57 2.43
C GLY A 684 -33.39 -3.13 2.89
N LEU A 685 -32.33 -2.42 3.29
CA LEU A 685 -32.37 -1.06 3.81
C LEU A 685 -32.39 -0.02 2.68
N ARG A 686 -33.46 -0.07 1.88
CA ARG A 686 -33.71 0.85 0.77
C ARG A 686 -35.15 1.35 0.78
N TRP A 687 -35.39 2.60 0.41
CA TRP A 687 -36.73 3.19 0.34
C TRP A 687 -36.90 3.91 -0.99
N ASN A 688 -38.10 3.81 -1.56
CA ASN A 688 -38.51 4.66 -2.66
C ASN A 688 -39.28 5.84 -2.07
N VAL A 689 -38.81 7.06 -2.36
CA VAL A 689 -39.35 8.28 -1.77
C VAL A 689 -39.51 9.35 -2.84
N LYS A 690 -40.45 10.28 -2.65
CA LYS A 690 -40.65 11.42 -3.54
C LYS A 690 -39.96 12.64 -2.95
N PHE A 691 -38.97 13.18 -3.64
CA PHE A 691 -38.29 14.39 -3.21
C PHE A 691 -39.07 15.64 -3.61
N ALA A 692 -39.07 16.64 -2.73
CA ALA A 692 -39.56 17.97 -3.08
C ALA A 692 -38.56 18.64 -4.02
N LYS A 693 -39.02 19.43 -4.99
CA LYS A 693 -38.11 20.29 -5.77
C LYS A 693 -37.31 21.19 -4.82
N GLY A 694 -36.00 21.30 -5.03
CA GLY A 694 -35.10 22.07 -4.17
C GLY A 694 -34.53 21.26 -3.01
N LEU A 695 -34.31 21.89 -1.86
CA LEU A 695 -33.60 21.27 -0.74
C LEU A 695 -34.40 20.14 -0.08
N ASN A 696 -33.76 18.98 0.11
CA ASN A 696 -34.27 17.86 0.89
C ASN A 696 -33.26 17.47 1.97
N SER A 697 -33.77 16.98 3.10
CA SER A 697 -32.98 16.42 4.18
C SER A 697 -33.42 14.98 4.46
N ILE A 698 -32.45 14.06 4.48
CA ILE A 698 -32.65 12.67 4.88
C ILE A 698 -31.96 12.46 6.21
N ASN A 699 -32.67 11.82 7.13
CA ASN A 699 -32.12 11.35 8.40
C ASN A 699 -32.41 9.85 8.53
N VAL A 700 -31.48 9.10 9.09
CA VAL A 700 -31.68 7.69 9.42
C VAL A 700 -31.37 7.46 10.89
N ILE A 701 -32.19 6.63 11.53
CA ILE A 701 -31.92 6.06 12.83
C ILE A 701 -31.84 4.55 12.65
N ALA A 702 -30.68 3.96 12.93
CA ALA A 702 -30.48 2.51 12.86
C ALA A 702 -30.20 1.94 14.25
N ARG A 703 -30.69 0.71 14.49
CA ARG A 703 -30.66 0.07 15.80
C ARG A 703 -30.03 -1.31 15.73
N LYS A 704 -29.06 -1.58 16.60
CA LYS A 704 -28.48 -2.91 16.83
C LYS A 704 -28.63 -3.29 18.30
N GLY A 705 -29.51 -4.23 18.61
CA GLY A 705 -29.91 -4.50 19.99
C GLY A 705 -30.44 -3.24 20.71
N LYS A 706 -29.67 -2.73 21.68
CA LYS A 706 -29.98 -1.50 22.45
C LYS A 706 -29.27 -0.25 21.95
N GLU A 707 -28.30 -0.39 21.05
CA GLU A 707 -27.50 0.72 20.55
C GLU A 707 -28.20 1.37 19.34
N PHE A 708 -28.10 2.70 19.26
CA PHE A 708 -28.65 3.50 18.18
C PHE A 708 -27.55 4.33 17.55
N VAL A 709 -27.46 4.28 16.23
CA VAL A 709 -26.58 5.12 15.42
C VAL A 709 -27.43 5.92 14.43
N ARG A 710 -26.94 7.09 14.04
CA ARG A 710 -27.66 8.03 13.19
C ARG A 710 -26.75 8.56 12.10
N ASP A 711 -27.36 8.88 10.97
CA ASP A 711 -26.71 9.59 9.88
C ASP A 711 -27.71 10.55 9.22
N ALA A 712 -27.19 11.59 8.58
CA ALA A 712 -28.00 12.61 7.92
C ALA A 712 -27.26 13.23 6.73
N ILE A 713 -28.00 13.49 5.65
CA ILE A 713 -27.51 14.21 4.47
C ILE A 713 -28.53 15.26 4.03
N SER A 714 -28.07 16.25 3.27
CA SER A 714 -28.92 17.23 2.60
C SER A 714 -28.43 17.44 1.17
N PHE A 715 -29.38 17.55 0.23
CA PHE A 715 -29.08 17.72 -1.20
C PHE A 715 -30.23 18.47 -1.90
N GLN A 716 -29.93 19.00 -3.08
CA GLN A 716 -30.93 19.61 -3.97
C GLN A 716 -31.57 18.53 -4.86
N TYR A 717 -32.86 18.64 -5.13
CA TYR A 717 -33.54 17.85 -6.15
C TYR A 717 -33.94 18.73 -7.33
N GLN A 718 -33.31 18.49 -8.48
CA GLN A 718 -33.56 19.21 -9.72
C GLN A 718 -34.59 18.46 -10.57
N THR A 719 -35.67 19.17 -10.92
CA THR A 719 -36.74 18.65 -11.79
C THR A 719 -36.63 19.15 -13.22
N GLU A 720 -35.91 20.24 -13.41
CA GLU A 720 -35.59 20.84 -14.69
C GLU A 720 -34.71 19.88 -15.50
N THR A 721 -35.15 19.58 -16.70
CA THR A 721 -34.31 18.92 -17.70
C THR A 721 -33.29 19.91 -18.25
N TRP A 722 -32.13 19.39 -18.66
CA TRP A 722 -31.05 20.18 -19.21
C TRP A 722 -30.77 19.83 -20.68
N GLY A 723 -30.30 20.81 -21.42
CA GLY A 723 -29.78 20.66 -22.77
C GLY A 723 -28.31 20.21 -22.78
N LYS A 724 -27.63 20.50 -23.91
CA LYS A 724 -26.19 20.27 -24.03
C LYS A 724 -25.43 21.30 -23.18
N PRO A 725 -24.27 20.93 -22.61
CA PRO A 725 -23.35 21.87 -21.99
C PRO A 725 -23.04 23.09 -22.86
N ALA A 726 -23.12 24.28 -22.28
CA ALA A 726 -22.89 25.55 -22.99
C ALA A 726 -22.08 26.57 -22.20
N LYS A 727 -22.09 26.53 -20.86
CA LYS A 727 -21.46 27.55 -20.01
C LYS A 727 -20.79 26.95 -18.78
N LEU A 728 -19.63 27.48 -18.41
CA LEU A 728 -18.97 27.25 -17.13
C LEU A 728 -19.36 28.35 -16.13
N ASP A 729 -19.73 27.96 -14.92
CA ASP A 729 -20.02 28.84 -13.79
C ASP A 729 -19.04 28.53 -12.65
N MET A 730 -18.33 29.53 -12.14
CA MET A 730 -17.28 29.36 -11.13
C MET A 730 -17.60 30.10 -9.84
N ALA A 731 -17.35 29.47 -8.70
CA ALA A 731 -17.56 30.08 -7.40
C ALA A 731 -16.47 29.66 -6.39
N LYS A 732 -16.08 30.60 -5.52
CA LYS A 732 -15.32 30.29 -4.30
C LYS A 732 -16.30 29.76 -3.25
N ILE A 733 -16.21 28.47 -2.94
CA ILE A 733 -17.15 27.80 -2.03
C ILE A 733 -16.65 27.68 -0.60
N LYS A 734 -15.34 27.82 -0.37
CA LYS A 734 -14.72 27.80 0.95
C LYS A 734 -13.39 28.56 0.93
N GLU A 735 -13.02 29.19 2.04
CA GLU A 735 -11.66 29.65 2.28
C GLU A 735 -11.27 29.45 3.75
N GLU A 736 -10.14 28.79 4.00
CA GLU A 736 -9.65 28.55 5.34
C GLU A 736 -8.11 28.55 5.35
N LYS A 737 -7.49 29.30 6.28
CA LYS A 737 -6.03 29.35 6.48
C LYS A 737 -5.24 29.67 5.19
N GLY A 738 -5.79 30.54 4.35
CA GLY A 738 -5.17 30.94 3.08
C GLY A 738 -5.32 29.92 1.95
N ILE A 739 -6.15 28.89 2.13
CA ILE A 739 -6.52 27.93 1.08
C ILE A 739 -7.96 28.18 0.66
N ALA A 740 -8.17 28.58 -0.60
CA ALA A 740 -9.49 28.73 -1.21
C ALA A 740 -9.87 27.45 -1.96
N THR A 741 -11.12 27.00 -1.83
CA THR A 741 -11.71 25.95 -2.68
C THR A 741 -12.61 26.61 -3.71
N VAL A 742 -12.32 26.34 -4.99
CA VAL A 742 -13.11 26.79 -6.13
C VAL A 742 -13.89 25.62 -6.69
N GLU A 743 -15.17 25.84 -6.94
CA GLU A 743 -16.04 24.93 -7.70
C GLU A 743 -16.30 25.53 -9.08
N VAL A 744 -16.34 24.66 -10.09
CA VAL A 744 -16.84 24.96 -11.41
C VAL A 744 -17.99 24.03 -11.75
N ARG A 745 -19.08 24.59 -12.31
CA ARG A 745 -20.29 23.89 -12.72
C ARG A 745 -20.54 24.09 -14.20
N LEU A 746 -21.08 23.07 -14.84
CA LEU A 746 -21.44 23.05 -16.24
C LEU A 746 -22.94 23.23 -16.38
N LEU A 747 -23.32 24.29 -17.08
CA LEU A 747 -24.69 24.68 -17.32
C LEU A 747 -25.01 24.58 -18.81
N ASP A 748 -26.29 24.35 -19.14
CA ASP A 748 -26.81 24.48 -20.50
C ASP A 748 -27.03 25.95 -20.89
N ASP A 749 -27.59 26.18 -22.08
CA ASP A 749 -27.88 27.51 -22.63
C ASP A 749 -28.97 28.28 -21.86
N LYS A 750 -29.74 27.58 -21.01
CA LYS A 750 -30.76 28.14 -20.12
C LYS A 750 -30.28 28.34 -18.69
N GLY A 751 -29.01 28.00 -18.40
CA GLY A 751 -28.44 28.10 -17.07
C GLY A 751 -28.81 26.95 -16.13
N ILE A 752 -29.31 25.83 -16.66
CA ILE A 752 -29.65 24.63 -15.88
C ILE A 752 -28.40 23.74 -15.76
N PRO A 753 -28.04 23.26 -14.55
CA PRO A 753 -26.95 22.33 -14.35
C PRO A 753 -27.10 21.03 -15.17
N CYS A 754 -26.04 20.66 -15.91
CA CYS A 754 -25.95 19.42 -16.67
C CYS A 754 -25.44 18.27 -15.78
N LEU A 755 -26.35 17.62 -15.04
CA LEU A 755 -26.01 16.70 -13.95
C LEU A 755 -25.48 15.32 -14.41
N ASP A 756 -25.46 15.04 -15.70
CA ASP A 756 -24.83 13.85 -16.30
C ASP A 756 -23.54 14.19 -17.08
N ALA A 757 -23.11 15.45 -17.08
CA ALA A 757 -21.95 15.85 -17.84
C ALA A 757 -20.64 15.32 -17.22
N VAL A 758 -19.81 14.75 -18.09
CA VAL A 758 -18.49 14.20 -17.80
C VAL A 758 -17.38 14.92 -18.57
N ASN A 759 -17.67 16.14 -19.04
CA ASN A 759 -16.71 16.98 -19.75
C ASN A 759 -15.40 17.09 -18.96
N TRP A 760 -14.29 17.08 -19.68
CA TRP A 760 -13.00 17.41 -19.12
C TRP A 760 -12.92 18.90 -18.82
N VAL A 761 -12.38 19.24 -17.64
CA VAL A 761 -12.08 20.61 -17.26
C VAL A 761 -10.60 20.75 -16.90
N ARG A 762 -10.00 21.85 -17.35
CA ARG A 762 -8.64 22.26 -17.00
C ARG A 762 -8.66 23.53 -16.17
N PHE A 763 -8.08 23.47 -14.98
CA PHE A 763 -7.84 24.62 -14.12
C PHE A 763 -6.50 25.28 -14.45
N GLY A 764 -6.49 26.60 -14.47
CA GLY A 764 -5.28 27.43 -14.53
C GLY A 764 -5.27 28.45 -13.39
N LEU A 765 -4.09 28.99 -13.09
CA LEU A 765 -3.91 30.03 -12.09
C LEU A 765 -2.87 31.05 -12.57
N ALA A 766 -3.19 32.33 -12.44
CA ALA A 766 -2.25 33.43 -12.57
C ALA A 766 -2.29 34.28 -11.30
N GLY A 767 -1.14 34.63 -10.74
CA GLY A 767 -1.05 35.42 -9.51
C GLY A 767 -0.01 34.89 -8.53
N ASP A 768 -0.15 35.30 -7.26
CA ASP A 768 0.81 35.03 -6.18
C ASP A 768 0.71 33.62 -5.59
N GLY A 769 -0.40 32.92 -5.85
CA GLY A 769 -0.75 31.64 -5.27
C GLY A 769 -0.26 30.42 -6.07
N LYS A 770 -0.73 29.25 -5.66
CA LYS A 770 -0.45 27.97 -6.31
C LYS A 770 -1.68 27.07 -6.28
N LEU A 771 -1.96 26.36 -7.38
CA LEU A 771 -2.92 25.26 -7.37
C LEU A 771 -2.41 24.15 -6.45
N ILE A 772 -3.29 23.57 -5.63
CA ILE A 772 -3.02 22.31 -4.94
C ILE A 772 -3.48 21.20 -5.88
N ASP A 773 -2.69 20.99 -6.95
CA ASP A 773 -2.92 19.98 -7.99
C ASP A 773 -1.94 18.80 -7.84
N ASN A 774 -1.95 17.89 -8.82
CA ASN A 774 -1.12 16.67 -8.85
C ASN A 774 -1.25 15.81 -7.58
N GLN A 775 -2.43 15.82 -6.96
CA GLN A 775 -2.72 14.97 -5.82
C GLN A 775 -3.22 13.59 -6.26
N GLY A 776 -3.70 13.45 -7.51
CA GLY A 776 -4.32 12.21 -7.99
C GLY A 776 -5.69 11.94 -7.35
N THR A 777 -6.43 13.00 -7.01
CA THR A 777 -7.79 12.96 -6.44
C THR A 777 -8.73 13.82 -7.28
N SER A 778 -10.05 13.61 -7.20
CA SER A 778 -11.00 14.34 -8.06
C SER A 778 -11.08 15.84 -7.72
N SER A 779 -10.64 16.21 -6.52
CA SER A 779 -10.58 17.60 -6.03
C SER A 779 -9.17 18.21 -6.02
N GLY A 780 -8.16 17.46 -6.47
CA GLY A 780 -6.73 17.81 -6.42
C GLY A 780 -6.02 17.59 -7.75
N SER A 781 -6.75 17.74 -8.86
CA SER A 781 -6.26 17.51 -10.22
C SER A 781 -6.52 18.73 -11.09
N ARG A 782 -5.49 19.26 -11.76
CA ARG A 782 -5.64 20.41 -12.66
C ARG A 782 -6.42 20.08 -13.92
N TYR A 783 -6.39 18.83 -14.36
CA TYR A 783 -7.13 18.31 -15.51
C TYR A 783 -7.90 17.08 -15.05
N VAL A 784 -9.22 17.15 -15.11
CA VAL A 784 -10.10 16.13 -14.52
C VAL A 784 -11.44 16.10 -15.27
N GLN A 785 -12.06 14.93 -15.36
CA GLN A 785 -13.45 14.87 -15.80
C GLN A 785 -14.37 15.44 -14.72
N MET A 786 -15.43 16.09 -15.14
CA MET A 786 -16.47 16.52 -14.21
C MET A 786 -17.23 15.31 -13.64
N TYR A 787 -17.74 15.47 -12.43
CA TYR A 787 -18.56 14.50 -11.71
C TYR A 787 -19.93 15.10 -11.45
N ASN A 788 -20.91 14.71 -12.28
CA ASN A 788 -22.23 15.33 -12.37
C ASN A 788 -22.19 16.82 -12.77
N GLY A 789 -21.40 17.14 -13.81
CA GLY A 789 -21.27 18.50 -14.32
C GLY A 789 -20.56 19.47 -13.37
N ARG A 790 -19.87 18.99 -12.33
CA ARG A 790 -19.06 19.83 -11.43
C ARG A 790 -17.63 19.31 -11.30
N ALA A 791 -16.72 20.20 -10.92
CA ALA A 791 -15.38 19.87 -10.45
C ALA A 791 -14.92 20.90 -9.40
N THR A 792 -13.97 20.51 -8.56
CA THR A 792 -13.40 21.40 -7.54
C THR A 792 -11.88 21.35 -7.55
N ILE A 793 -11.25 22.44 -7.13
CA ILE A 793 -9.80 22.49 -6.88
C ILE A 793 -9.50 23.43 -5.72
N LYS A 794 -8.44 23.13 -4.96
CA LYS A 794 -7.92 24.00 -3.90
C LYS A 794 -6.77 24.87 -4.40
N ILE A 795 -6.69 26.09 -3.89
CA ILE A 795 -5.66 27.08 -4.23
C ILE A 795 -5.03 27.60 -2.95
N GLN A 796 -3.72 27.48 -2.82
CA GLN A 796 -2.95 28.20 -1.81
C GLN A 796 -2.81 29.65 -2.28
N THR A 797 -3.53 30.57 -1.63
CA THR A 797 -3.64 31.98 -2.07
C THR A 797 -2.38 32.81 -1.85
N ASN A 798 -1.50 32.37 -0.94
CA ASN A 798 -0.35 33.14 -0.43
C ASN A 798 -0.70 34.55 0.06
N LYS A 799 -1.97 34.80 0.41
CA LYS A 799 -2.49 36.13 0.79
C LYS A 799 -2.28 37.21 -0.29
N GLY A 800 -2.14 36.80 -1.55
CA GLY A 800 -1.93 37.69 -2.68
C GLY A 800 -3.10 37.70 -3.66
N ILE A 801 -2.90 38.34 -4.82
CA ILE A 801 -3.93 38.48 -5.87
C ILE A 801 -3.84 37.29 -6.81
N ASN A 802 -4.98 36.66 -7.07
CA ASN A 802 -5.07 35.44 -7.86
C ASN A 802 -6.24 35.51 -8.83
N VAL A 803 -6.08 34.93 -10.03
CA VAL A 803 -7.16 34.68 -10.97
C VAL A 803 -7.10 33.21 -11.38
N VAL A 804 -8.14 32.46 -11.01
CA VAL A 804 -8.32 31.07 -11.42
C VAL A 804 -9.07 31.05 -12.75
N SER A 805 -8.68 30.18 -13.67
CA SER A 805 -9.43 29.89 -14.89
C SER A 805 -9.91 28.45 -14.91
N ALA A 806 -11.04 28.20 -15.58
CA ALA A 806 -11.52 26.86 -15.90
C ALA A 806 -11.85 26.78 -17.40
N GLN A 807 -11.30 25.78 -18.08
CA GLN A 807 -11.43 25.56 -19.52
C GLN A 807 -12.06 24.20 -19.80
N SER A 808 -13.01 24.13 -20.74
CA SER A 808 -13.56 22.88 -21.24
C SER A 808 -13.76 22.98 -22.75
N ALA A 809 -13.54 21.89 -23.48
CA ALA A 809 -13.56 21.90 -24.94
C ALA A 809 -14.93 22.37 -25.49
N GLY A 810 -14.90 23.34 -26.41
CA GLY A 810 -16.11 23.90 -27.02
C GLY A 810 -16.92 24.86 -26.14
N ILE A 811 -16.44 25.20 -24.94
CA ILE A 811 -17.11 26.09 -23.99
C ILE A 811 -16.18 27.26 -23.65
N THR A 812 -16.74 28.47 -23.58
CA THR A 812 -15.97 29.68 -23.25
C THR A 812 -15.30 29.53 -21.89
N THR A 813 -14.02 29.85 -21.81
CA THR A 813 -13.24 29.82 -20.56
C THR A 813 -13.88 30.74 -19.51
N ALA A 814 -14.09 30.23 -18.30
CA ALA A 814 -14.51 31.03 -17.16
C ALA A 814 -13.29 31.45 -16.32
N THR A 815 -13.39 32.60 -15.66
CA THR A 815 -12.37 33.10 -14.73
C THR A 815 -13.00 33.58 -13.43
N LEU A 816 -12.23 33.48 -12.34
CA LEU A 816 -12.64 33.91 -11.01
C LEU A 816 -11.45 34.55 -10.28
N PRO A 817 -11.50 35.87 -10.00
CA PRO A 817 -10.57 36.52 -9.08
C PRO A 817 -10.77 35.99 -7.65
N LEU A 818 -9.67 35.76 -6.91
CA LEU A 818 -9.68 35.30 -5.52
C LEU A 818 -9.08 36.31 -4.56
#